data_AF-A0AAG5CSU6-F1
#
_entry.id   AF-A0AAG5CSU6-F1
#
_cell.length_a   1.000
_cell.length_b   1.000
_cell.length_c   1.000
_cell.angle_alpha   90.00
_cell.angle_beta   90.00
_cell.angle_gamma   90.00
#
_symmetry.space_group_name_H-M   'P 1'
#
loop_
_entity.id
_entity.type
_entity.pdbx_description
1 polymer ?
#
loop_
_entity_poly.entity_id
_entity_poly.type
_entity_poly.pdbx_seq_one_letter_code
_entity_poly.pdbx_strand_id
1 'polypeptide(L)'
;METYGKEIDLMDRQRIELENAEKLFDIPLTDYDDFLQCKHEYEEIQVVYKLYLQQKIAREKWSHTLWANLNPQALLEGIDNFMKEFRLLPRNIRQAAVGQALDTKMKQFKSSIPLMLSLKDEALRERHWQKLMEKTGQHFDMSPDRFTLDNMFAMELHKYQDIAEEIINNAIKELAIERSVQEIADIWKRMSFNMIRYEKGGRMRGHILGPTDEIMQVLEENSMNLQSMAASQFIGPFMPTVQRWEKHLTLISEIIDEWVSVQRKWLYLEGIFIDGDISSQLPEEAKNFNTIDEEFREIMANSTANPLVVDVCLVSGRLDDFLRLGAALDGCQKSLNDYLEQKRRAFPRFYFISTDELLSILGDSEPTSVQEHIIKMFDNIKSLRFAKDRFDTPTVTAMISSEGEVMEFENPVPVKDRVENWMNEALKEMRRTNRFITKKAIYHYGKDRETARPDWIMQYQGMICLAANQVWWTAEVEEVFARVRRGNKRAMKEYLQEQNRQLDELVVKVRANLTPNDRLKFKTIATIDVHARDIIEGFVRDSILDAQEFGWESQLRFYWIREMDNLFVLQCSGKFDYGYEYMGLNGRLVITPLTDRIYLTITQALTMNLGGAPAGPAGTGKTETTKDLAKALALLCVVTNCGEGMDFRAVGTVLSG
;
A
#
# COMPACT_ATOMS: atom_id res chain seq x y z
N MET A 1 -69.52 57.19 14.41
CA MET A 1 -69.46 58.26 13.39
C MET A 1 -70.83 58.61 12.85
N GLU A 2 -71.68 57.65 12.47
CA GLU A 2 -73.01 57.95 11.89
C GLU A 2 -73.95 58.72 12.82
N THR A 3 -73.93 58.43 14.13
CA THR A 3 -74.77 59.14 15.13
C THR A 3 -74.39 60.62 15.24
N TYR A 4 -73.09 60.90 15.39
CA TYR A 4 -72.55 62.26 15.48
C TYR A 4 -72.67 63.03 14.15
N GLY A 5 -72.63 62.35 13.00
CA GLY A 5 -72.87 62.99 11.70
C GLY A 5 -74.29 63.53 11.58
N LYS A 6 -75.29 62.73 11.98
CA LYS A 6 -76.69 63.17 11.99
C LYS A 6 -76.93 64.36 12.93
N GLU A 7 -76.21 64.41 14.04
CA GLU A 7 -76.29 65.49 15.03
C GLU A 7 -75.62 66.77 14.52
N ILE A 8 -74.44 66.68 13.92
CA ILE A 8 -73.75 67.81 13.26
C ILE A 8 -74.58 68.35 12.09
N ASP A 9 -75.17 67.48 11.25
CA ASP A 9 -76.05 67.89 10.14
C ASP A 9 -77.35 68.56 10.62
N LEU A 10 -77.83 68.19 11.81
CA LEU A 10 -78.99 68.83 12.43
C LEU A 10 -78.61 70.22 12.98
N MET A 11 -77.50 70.30 13.71
CA MET A 11 -76.98 71.56 14.25
C MET A 11 -76.57 72.54 13.15
N ASP A 12 -76.03 72.05 12.03
CA ASP A 12 -75.68 72.90 10.88
C ASP A 12 -76.92 73.47 10.19
N ARG A 13 -78.00 72.67 10.07
CA ARG A 13 -79.30 73.16 9.58
C ARG A 13 -79.88 74.21 10.51
N GLN A 14 -79.84 73.97 11.82
CA GLN A 14 -80.29 74.95 12.82
C GLN A 14 -79.47 76.24 12.76
N ARG A 15 -78.14 76.15 12.62
CA ARG A 15 -77.26 77.30 12.43
C ARG A 15 -77.64 78.11 11.19
N ILE A 16 -77.85 77.45 10.05
CA ILE A 16 -78.24 78.13 8.79
C ILE A 16 -79.60 78.82 8.95
N GLU A 17 -80.57 78.19 9.63
CA GLU A 17 -81.87 78.79 9.93
C GLU A 17 -81.74 80.02 10.85
N LEU A 18 -80.92 79.93 11.89
CA LEU A 18 -80.66 81.03 12.83
C LEU A 18 -79.90 82.18 12.15
N GLU A 19 -78.88 81.91 11.35
CA GLU A 19 -78.12 82.92 10.61
C GLU A 19 -79.01 83.64 9.58
N ASN A 20 -79.92 82.91 8.93
CA ASN A 20 -80.90 83.50 8.02
C ASN A 20 -81.93 84.36 8.76
N ALA A 21 -82.36 83.95 9.97
CA ALA A 21 -83.24 84.75 10.81
C ALA A 21 -82.54 86.02 11.33
N GLU A 22 -81.29 85.92 11.79
CA GLU A 22 -80.46 87.05 12.21
C GLU A 22 -80.31 88.09 11.08
N LYS A 23 -80.08 87.64 9.84
CA LYS A 23 -80.05 88.51 8.64
C LYS A 23 -81.40 89.14 8.30
N LEU A 24 -82.51 88.44 8.52
CA LEU A 24 -83.86 88.92 8.21
C LEU A 24 -84.35 89.98 9.21
N PHE A 25 -83.92 89.86 10.48
CA PHE A 25 -84.30 90.76 11.57
C PHE A 25 -83.24 91.84 11.90
N ASP A 26 -82.18 91.95 11.09
CA ASP A 26 -81.09 92.93 11.21
C ASP A 26 -80.36 92.87 12.58
N ILE A 27 -80.17 91.65 13.10
CA ILE A 27 -79.46 91.33 14.35
C ILE A 27 -77.97 91.09 14.02
N PRO A 28 -77.02 91.55 14.84
CA PRO A 28 -75.60 91.24 14.63
C PRO A 28 -75.36 89.73 14.57
N LEU A 29 -74.66 89.28 13.53
CA LEU A 29 -74.39 87.87 13.27
C LEU A 29 -73.61 87.26 14.44
N THR A 30 -74.11 86.12 14.92
CA THR A 30 -73.43 85.34 15.96
C THR A 30 -72.20 84.65 15.37
N ASP A 31 -71.10 84.63 16.12
CA ASP A 31 -69.88 83.90 15.74
C ASP A 31 -70.07 82.39 15.96
N TYR A 32 -69.96 81.62 14.88
CA TYR A 32 -70.10 80.16 14.88
C TYR A 32 -68.76 79.46 14.61
N ASP A 33 -67.62 80.14 14.76
CA ASP A 33 -66.29 79.60 14.46
C ASP A 33 -65.99 78.29 15.22
N ASP A 34 -66.39 78.17 16.49
CA ASP A 34 -66.22 76.93 17.27
C ASP A 34 -66.96 75.73 16.66
N PHE A 35 -68.19 75.94 16.17
CA PHE A 35 -68.98 74.90 15.52
C PHE A 35 -68.43 74.56 14.14
N LEU A 36 -68.03 75.56 13.36
CA LEU A 36 -67.40 75.38 12.05
C LEU A 36 -66.08 74.61 12.18
N GLN A 37 -65.29 74.89 13.21
CA GLN A 37 -64.07 74.15 13.51
C GLN A 37 -64.39 72.69 13.89
N CYS A 38 -65.38 72.45 14.76
CA CYS A 38 -65.81 71.09 15.11
C CYS A 38 -66.35 70.31 13.89
N LYS A 39 -67.10 70.97 13.01
CA LYS A 39 -67.61 70.38 11.77
C LYS A 39 -66.46 70.02 10.83
N HIS A 40 -65.49 70.91 10.66
CA HIS A 40 -64.30 70.66 9.84
C HIS A 40 -63.47 69.49 10.40
N GLU A 41 -63.23 69.44 11.71
CA GLU A 41 -62.54 68.31 12.36
C GLU A 41 -63.32 66.99 12.19
N TYR A 42 -64.64 67.01 12.26
CA TYR A 42 -65.48 65.84 11.99
C TYR A 42 -65.36 65.35 10.54
N GLU A 43 -65.42 66.26 9.57
CA GLU A 43 -65.27 65.94 8.14
C GLU A 43 -63.88 65.33 7.85
N GLU A 44 -62.82 65.87 8.46
CA GLU A 44 -61.47 65.30 8.39
C GLU A 44 -61.40 63.86 8.93
N ILE A 45 -62.00 63.61 10.11
CA ILE A 45 -62.04 62.27 10.73
C ILE A 45 -62.91 61.32 9.90
N GLN A 46 -63.98 61.80 9.28
CA GLN A 46 -64.88 60.99 8.46
C GLN A 46 -64.17 60.39 7.24
N VAL A 47 -63.28 61.17 6.61
CA VAL A 47 -62.46 60.70 5.48
C VAL A 47 -61.52 59.56 5.91
N VAL A 48 -60.82 59.71 7.04
CA VAL A 48 -59.95 58.66 7.59
C VAL A 48 -60.74 57.42 7.99
N TYR A 49 -61.92 57.62 8.60
CA TYR A 49 -62.79 56.54 9.04
C TYR A 49 -63.35 55.72 7.86
N LYS A 50 -63.71 56.38 6.75
CA LYS A 50 -64.16 55.70 5.52
C LYS A 50 -63.07 54.80 4.95
N LEU A 51 -61.83 55.31 4.87
CA LEU A 51 -60.69 54.54 4.39
C LEU A 51 -60.38 53.35 5.31
N TYR A 52 -60.44 53.56 6.64
CA TYR A 52 -60.33 52.48 7.62
C TYR A 52 -61.41 51.41 7.43
N LEU A 53 -62.67 51.79 7.19
CA LEU A 53 -63.76 50.85 7.01
C LEU A 53 -63.58 50.01 5.73
N GLN A 54 -63.17 50.64 4.63
CA GLN A 54 -62.85 49.93 3.39
C GLN A 54 -61.70 48.94 3.56
N GLN A 55 -60.63 49.38 4.24
CA GLN A 55 -59.48 48.52 4.59
C GLN A 55 -59.89 47.36 5.50
N LYS A 56 -60.77 47.60 6.49
CA LYS A 56 -61.28 46.58 7.41
C LYS A 56 -62.08 45.52 6.66
N ILE A 57 -62.99 45.93 5.77
CA ILE A 57 -63.80 45.00 4.94
C ILE A 57 -62.91 44.20 3.99
N ALA A 58 -61.90 44.84 3.38
CA ALA A 58 -60.95 44.13 2.52
C ALA A 58 -60.15 43.08 3.31
N ARG A 59 -59.70 43.42 4.52
CA ARG A 59 -58.99 42.49 5.41
C ARG A 59 -59.85 41.30 5.84
N GLU A 60 -61.13 41.52 6.13
CA GLU A 60 -62.09 40.46 6.47
C GLU A 60 -62.34 39.53 5.27
N LYS A 61 -62.44 40.06 4.06
CA LYS A 61 -62.49 39.23 2.84
C LYS A 61 -61.23 38.40 2.66
N TRP A 62 -60.06 38.99 2.91
CA TRP A 62 -58.80 38.25 2.86
C TRP A 62 -58.74 37.16 3.94
N SER A 63 -59.20 37.42 5.16
CA SER A 63 -59.09 36.46 6.27
C SER A 63 -59.83 35.14 6.04
N HIS A 64 -60.91 35.16 5.26
CA HIS A 64 -61.64 33.94 4.84
C HIS A 64 -60.93 33.10 3.77
N THR A 65 -59.80 33.57 3.21
CA THR A 65 -59.04 32.81 2.21
C THR A 65 -58.28 31.67 2.88
N LEU A 66 -58.38 30.46 2.32
CA LEU A 66 -57.58 29.31 2.76
C LEU A 66 -56.08 29.56 2.50
N TRP A 67 -55.23 29.14 3.42
CA TRP A 67 -53.78 29.27 3.33
C TRP A 67 -53.19 28.66 2.05
N ALA A 68 -53.70 27.50 1.64
CA ALA A 68 -53.30 26.83 0.41
C ALA A 68 -53.48 27.74 -0.83
N ASN A 69 -54.58 28.51 -0.84
CA ASN A 69 -54.99 29.39 -1.94
C ASN A 69 -54.48 30.83 -1.79
N LEU A 70 -53.58 31.08 -0.84
CA LEU A 70 -52.97 32.39 -0.63
C LEU A 70 -52.29 32.89 -1.91
N ASN A 71 -52.74 34.05 -2.43
CA ASN A 71 -52.02 34.85 -3.43
C ASN A 71 -51.32 36.03 -2.73
N PRO A 72 -49.99 35.95 -2.51
CA PRO A 72 -49.26 36.97 -1.76
C PRO A 72 -49.12 38.31 -2.49
N GLN A 73 -49.04 38.28 -3.82
CA GLN A 73 -48.97 39.50 -4.64
C GLN A 73 -50.27 40.29 -4.53
N ALA A 74 -51.42 39.60 -4.57
CA ALA A 74 -52.72 40.25 -4.41
C ALA A 74 -52.89 40.93 -3.03
N LEU A 75 -52.33 40.36 -1.96
CA LEU A 75 -52.34 40.99 -0.63
C LEU A 75 -51.42 42.21 -0.55
N LEU A 76 -50.21 42.13 -1.12
CA LEU A 76 -49.26 43.25 -1.16
C LEU A 76 -49.81 44.43 -1.98
N GLU A 77 -50.32 44.14 -3.17
CA GLU A 77 -50.95 45.16 -4.03
C GLU A 77 -52.18 45.77 -3.37
N GLY A 78 -53.00 44.94 -2.72
CA GLY A 78 -54.17 45.38 -1.97
C GLY A 78 -53.83 46.38 -0.87
N ILE A 79 -52.85 46.07 0.00
CA ILE A 79 -52.46 46.99 1.08
C ILE A 79 -51.72 48.23 0.53
N ASP A 80 -50.93 48.09 -0.53
CA ASP A 80 -50.23 49.21 -1.15
C ASP A 80 -51.17 50.20 -1.82
N ASN A 81 -52.29 49.74 -2.37
CA ASN A 81 -53.33 50.62 -2.89
C ASN A 81 -53.97 51.47 -1.78
N PHE A 82 -54.32 50.86 -0.63
CA PHE A 82 -54.82 51.63 0.52
C PHE A 82 -53.78 52.60 1.09
N MET A 83 -52.49 52.24 1.12
CA MET A 83 -51.43 53.16 1.53
C MET A 83 -51.23 54.32 0.53
N LYS A 84 -51.37 54.08 -0.77
CA LYS A 84 -51.34 55.14 -1.80
C LYS A 84 -52.51 56.09 -1.61
N GLU A 85 -53.72 55.56 -1.42
CA GLU A 85 -54.92 56.36 -1.12
C GLU A 85 -54.75 57.19 0.15
N PHE A 86 -54.18 56.61 1.21
CA PHE A 86 -53.85 57.34 2.43
C PHE A 86 -52.85 58.48 2.19
N ARG A 87 -51.81 58.27 1.37
CA ARG A 87 -50.79 59.29 1.06
C ARG A 87 -51.35 60.49 0.28
N LEU A 88 -52.41 60.29 -0.50
CA LEU A 88 -53.11 61.36 -1.23
C LEU A 88 -53.92 62.28 -0.31
N LEU A 89 -54.17 61.88 0.95
CA LEU A 89 -54.89 62.71 1.91
C LEU A 89 -54.06 63.96 2.34
N PRO A 90 -54.73 65.09 2.62
CA PRO A 90 -54.12 66.29 3.18
C PRO A 90 -53.23 66.03 4.41
N ARG A 91 -52.16 66.83 4.57
CA ARG A 91 -51.11 66.59 5.58
C ARG A 91 -51.64 66.69 7.03
N ASN A 92 -52.51 67.64 7.30
CA ASN A 92 -53.25 67.82 8.56
C ASN A 92 -53.99 66.53 8.95
N ILE A 93 -54.75 65.95 8.01
CA ILE A 93 -55.54 64.73 8.24
C ILE A 93 -54.64 63.52 8.52
N ARG A 94 -53.53 63.39 7.78
CA ARG A 94 -52.57 62.30 7.99
C ARG A 94 -51.83 62.39 9.32
N GLN A 95 -51.53 63.61 9.78
CA GLN A 95 -50.79 63.85 11.02
C GLN A 95 -51.67 63.83 12.26
N ALA A 96 -53.00 63.89 12.11
CA ALA A 96 -53.94 63.66 13.21
C ALA A 96 -53.71 62.29 13.85
N ALA A 97 -53.98 62.16 15.16
CA ALA A 97 -53.73 60.94 15.92
C ALA A 97 -54.42 59.70 15.30
N VAL A 98 -55.63 59.87 14.76
CA VAL A 98 -56.39 58.79 14.09
C VAL A 98 -55.76 58.40 12.75
N GLY A 99 -55.24 59.39 11.99
CA GLY A 99 -54.54 59.14 10.73
C GLY A 99 -53.22 58.39 10.95
N GLN A 100 -52.42 58.79 11.95
CA GLN A 100 -51.19 58.09 12.31
C GLN A 100 -51.44 56.67 12.82
N ALA A 101 -52.53 56.45 13.57
CA ALA A 101 -52.93 55.13 14.03
C ALA A 101 -53.29 54.20 12.85
N LEU A 102 -53.99 54.72 11.83
CA LEU A 102 -54.32 53.97 10.62
C LEU A 102 -53.06 53.63 9.81
N ASP A 103 -52.18 54.60 9.58
CA ASP A 103 -50.90 54.41 8.87
C ASP A 103 -50.02 53.35 9.56
N THR A 104 -49.92 53.43 10.89
CA THR A 104 -49.15 52.46 11.70
C THR A 104 -49.72 51.05 11.54
N LYS A 105 -51.04 50.88 11.62
CA LYS A 105 -51.69 49.57 11.43
C LYS A 105 -51.50 49.02 10.03
N MET A 106 -51.57 49.87 9.00
CA MET A 106 -51.34 49.44 7.61
C MET A 106 -49.88 49.03 7.38
N LYS A 107 -48.92 49.77 7.95
CA LYS A 107 -47.49 49.44 7.89
C LYS A 107 -47.16 48.13 8.61
N GLN A 108 -47.72 47.92 9.81
CA GLN A 108 -47.57 46.67 10.58
C GLN A 108 -48.16 45.46 9.83
N PHE A 109 -49.32 45.64 9.19
CA PHE A 109 -49.90 44.59 8.37
C PHE A 109 -48.99 44.28 7.17
N LYS A 110 -48.51 45.30 6.46
CA LYS A 110 -47.60 45.12 5.33
C LYS A 110 -46.29 44.44 5.72
N SER A 111 -45.70 44.76 6.87
CA SER A 111 -44.46 44.12 7.33
C SER A 111 -44.65 42.65 7.69
N SER A 112 -45.88 42.22 8.03
CA SER A 112 -46.18 40.81 8.29
C SER A 112 -46.35 39.94 7.03
N ILE A 113 -46.64 40.53 5.87
CA ILE A 113 -46.89 39.78 4.63
C ILE A 113 -45.66 39.01 4.12
N PRO A 114 -44.44 39.59 4.09
CA PRO A 114 -43.22 38.86 3.75
C PRO A 114 -42.96 37.64 4.65
N LEU A 115 -43.29 37.72 5.94
CA LEU A 115 -43.15 36.59 6.86
C LEU A 115 -44.16 35.48 6.54
N MET A 116 -45.40 35.82 6.20
CA MET A 116 -46.38 34.84 5.74
C MET A 116 -45.92 34.14 4.46
N LEU A 117 -45.24 34.87 3.57
CA LEU A 117 -44.61 34.31 2.37
C LEU A 117 -43.55 33.27 2.72
N SER A 118 -42.60 33.63 3.58
CA SER A 118 -41.53 32.73 4.02
C SER A 118 -42.06 31.53 4.82
N LEU A 119 -43.23 31.66 5.47
CA LEU A 119 -43.91 30.55 6.14
C LEU A 119 -44.57 29.56 5.18
N LYS A 120 -44.60 29.83 3.87
CA LYS A 120 -45.05 28.86 2.84
C LYS A 120 -43.90 27.97 2.34
N ASP A 121 -42.70 28.12 2.90
CA ASP A 121 -41.53 27.32 2.52
C ASP A 121 -41.76 25.81 2.79
N GLU A 122 -41.30 24.98 1.86
CA GLU A 122 -41.41 23.52 1.94
C GLU A 122 -40.59 22.91 3.09
N ALA A 123 -39.63 23.64 3.64
CA ALA A 123 -38.81 23.21 4.77
C ALA A 123 -39.61 23.13 6.08
N LEU A 124 -40.74 23.84 6.17
CA LEU A 124 -41.56 23.85 7.36
C LEU A 124 -42.30 22.51 7.52
N ARG A 125 -42.23 21.96 8.74
CA ARG A 125 -42.86 20.72 9.17
C ARG A 125 -43.71 21.04 10.38
N GLU A 126 -44.59 20.14 10.77
CA GLU A 126 -45.52 20.33 11.89
C GLU A 126 -44.82 20.83 13.18
N ARG A 127 -43.63 20.30 13.50
CA ARG A 127 -42.79 20.73 14.64
C ARG A 127 -42.42 22.22 14.62
N HIS A 128 -42.21 22.82 13.45
CA HIS A 128 -41.86 24.24 13.30
C HIS A 128 -43.08 25.12 13.56
N TRP A 129 -44.24 24.69 13.09
CA TRP A 129 -45.51 25.36 13.34
C TRP A 129 -45.94 25.26 14.80
N GLN A 130 -45.73 24.13 15.46
CA GLN A 130 -45.95 23.98 16.90
C GLN A 130 -45.09 24.96 17.71
N LYS A 131 -43.80 25.10 17.37
CA LYS A 131 -42.90 26.11 17.99
C LYS A 131 -43.40 27.54 17.75
N LEU A 132 -43.86 27.84 16.53
CA LEU A 132 -44.41 29.16 16.19
C LEU A 132 -45.69 29.46 16.99
N MET A 133 -46.59 28.49 17.12
CA MET A 133 -47.82 28.59 17.92
C MET A 133 -47.53 28.81 19.41
N GLU A 134 -46.58 28.06 19.98
CA GLU A 134 -46.15 28.22 21.37
C GLU A 134 -45.57 29.62 21.64
N LYS A 135 -44.75 30.15 20.73
CA LYS A 135 -44.12 31.48 20.89
C LYS A 135 -45.10 32.63 20.70
N THR A 136 -46.10 32.47 19.83
CA THR A 136 -47.13 33.48 19.56
C THR A 136 -48.31 33.40 20.53
N GLY A 137 -48.44 32.31 21.28
CA GLY A 137 -49.56 32.07 22.21
C GLY A 137 -50.89 31.78 21.50
N GLN A 138 -50.86 31.48 20.20
CA GLN A 138 -52.02 31.21 19.37
C GLN A 138 -52.00 29.75 18.91
N HIS A 139 -53.12 29.05 19.05
CA HIS A 139 -53.24 27.65 18.64
C HIS A 139 -54.35 27.50 17.61
N PHE A 140 -54.04 26.87 16.47
CA PHE A 140 -55.00 26.60 15.40
C PHE A 140 -54.77 25.22 14.79
N ASP A 141 -55.84 24.67 14.21
CA ASP A 141 -55.81 23.41 13.46
C ASP A 141 -55.14 23.64 12.10
N MET A 142 -54.06 22.90 11.85
CA MET A 142 -53.25 22.99 10.64
C MET A 142 -53.77 22.16 9.46
N SER A 143 -54.95 21.54 9.60
CA SER A 143 -55.57 20.82 8.50
C SER A 143 -55.77 21.73 7.27
N PRO A 144 -55.40 21.27 6.06
CA PRO A 144 -55.46 22.08 4.83
C PRO A 144 -56.84 22.71 4.56
N ASP A 145 -57.90 22.06 5.03
CA ASP A 145 -59.30 22.45 4.81
C ASP A 145 -59.82 23.50 5.81
N ARG A 146 -59.07 23.76 6.89
CA ARG A 146 -59.47 24.69 7.99
C ARG A 146 -58.48 25.80 8.25
N PHE A 147 -57.28 25.71 7.67
CA PHE A 147 -56.24 26.69 7.87
C PHE A 147 -56.45 27.94 6.99
N THR A 148 -56.99 29.00 7.58
CA THR A 148 -57.30 30.28 6.90
C THR A 148 -56.29 31.38 7.22
N LEU A 149 -56.28 32.44 6.41
CA LEU A 149 -55.48 33.65 6.69
C LEU A 149 -55.88 34.36 7.99
N ASP A 150 -57.10 34.15 8.47
CA ASP A 150 -57.54 34.69 9.76
C ASP A 150 -56.65 34.18 10.91
N ASN A 151 -56.31 32.89 10.89
CA ASN A 151 -55.40 32.30 11.87
C ASN A 151 -54.00 32.93 11.78
N MET A 152 -53.55 33.30 10.58
CA MET A 152 -52.26 33.99 10.38
C MET A 152 -52.29 35.45 10.83
N PHE A 153 -53.41 36.12 10.65
CA PHE A 153 -53.61 37.48 11.13
C PHE A 153 -53.68 37.53 12.66
N ALA A 154 -54.23 36.50 13.29
CA ALA A 154 -54.32 36.37 14.76
C ALA A 154 -52.94 36.18 15.43
N MET A 155 -51.96 35.61 14.74
CA MET A 155 -50.59 35.46 15.25
C MET A 155 -49.80 36.76 15.35
N GLU A 156 -50.28 37.85 14.73
CA GLU A 156 -49.62 39.16 14.76
C GLU A 156 -48.11 39.10 14.47
N LEU A 157 -47.71 38.37 13.41
CA LEU A 157 -46.31 38.04 13.09
C LEU A 157 -45.34 39.24 13.07
N HIS A 158 -45.83 40.45 12.83
CA HIS A 158 -45.04 41.69 12.91
C HIS A 158 -44.44 41.95 14.31
N LYS A 159 -45.02 41.38 15.39
CA LYS A 159 -44.48 41.48 16.77
C LYS A 159 -43.43 40.41 17.08
N TYR A 160 -43.38 39.34 16.29
CA TYR A 160 -42.53 38.17 16.49
C TYR A 160 -41.65 37.90 15.26
N GLN A 161 -41.31 38.95 14.51
CA GLN A 161 -40.59 38.85 13.24
C GLN A 161 -39.28 38.07 13.38
N ASP A 162 -38.42 38.45 14.32
CA ASP A 162 -37.12 37.81 14.54
C ASP A 162 -37.26 36.32 14.89
N ILE A 163 -38.29 35.96 15.66
CA ILE A 163 -38.56 34.57 16.06
C ILE A 163 -39.04 33.74 14.86
N ALA A 164 -39.93 34.30 14.04
CA ALA A 164 -40.42 33.63 12.85
C ALA A 164 -39.28 33.40 11.84
N GLU A 165 -38.44 34.41 11.61
CA GLU A 165 -37.26 34.30 10.75
C GLU A 165 -36.26 33.26 11.26
N GLU A 166 -36.02 33.19 12.57
CA GLU A 166 -35.18 32.16 13.18
C GLU A 166 -35.74 30.75 12.94
N ILE A 167 -37.05 30.54 13.17
CA ILE A 167 -37.70 29.23 12.95
C ILE A 167 -37.61 28.81 11.48
N ILE A 168 -37.83 29.74 10.53
CA ILE A 168 -37.72 29.48 9.10
C ILE A 168 -36.29 29.10 8.72
N ASN A 169 -35.29 29.86 9.20
CA ASN A 169 -33.88 29.57 8.94
C ASN A 169 -33.47 28.20 9.50
N ASN A 170 -33.96 27.84 10.68
CA ASN A 170 -33.72 26.52 11.27
C ASN A 170 -34.35 25.42 10.41
N ALA A 171 -35.59 25.61 9.95
CA ALA A 171 -36.28 24.67 9.08
C ALA A 171 -35.52 24.44 7.75
N ILE A 172 -35.05 25.52 7.11
CA ILE A 172 -34.28 25.43 5.85
C ILE A 172 -32.99 24.61 6.04
N LYS A 173 -32.28 24.82 7.15
CA LYS A 173 -31.06 24.06 7.47
C LYS A 173 -31.37 22.61 7.83
N GLU A 174 -32.48 22.34 8.51
CA GLU A 174 -32.98 20.98 8.76
C GLU A 174 -33.32 20.25 7.45
N LEU A 175 -33.96 20.91 6.49
CA LEU A 175 -34.29 20.34 5.17
C LEU A 175 -33.03 19.98 4.38
N ALA A 176 -31.98 20.79 4.46
CA ALA A 176 -30.70 20.48 3.83
C ALA A 176 -30.10 19.18 4.38
N ILE A 177 -30.11 18.98 5.70
CA ILE A 177 -29.67 17.73 6.34
C ILE A 177 -30.57 16.56 5.89
N GLU A 178 -31.89 16.75 5.87
CA GLU A 178 -32.84 15.72 5.41
C GLU A 178 -32.51 15.23 3.98
N ARG A 179 -32.28 16.17 3.06
CA ARG A 179 -31.91 15.86 1.67
C ARG A 179 -30.58 15.14 1.58
N SER A 180 -29.55 15.63 2.25
CA SER A 180 -28.22 15.02 2.18
C SER A 180 -28.18 13.61 2.81
N VAL A 181 -28.92 13.36 3.89
CA VAL A 181 -29.04 12.00 4.46
C VAL A 181 -29.78 11.07 3.49
N GLN A 182 -30.81 11.57 2.80
CA GLN A 182 -31.55 10.79 1.81
C GLN A 182 -30.68 10.47 0.58
N GLU A 183 -29.88 11.42 0.11
CA GLU A 183 -28.90 11.20 -0.97
C GLU A 183 -27.91 10.09 -0.63
N ILE A 184 -27.35 10.12 0.60
CA ILE A 184 -26.46 9.05 1.09
C ILE A 184 -27.20 7.71 1.05
N ALA A 185 -28.42 7.65 1.57
CA ALA A 185 -29.21 6.41 1.57
C ALA A 185 -29.46 5.87 0.14
N ASP A 186 -29.72 6.75 -0.83
CA ASP A 186 -29.97 6.37 -2.22
C ASP A 186 -28.70 5.90 -2.97
N ILE A 187 -27.54 6.48 -2.65
CA ILE A 187 -26.23 6.02 -3.15
C ILE A 187 -25.99 4.59 -2.68
N TRP A 188 -26.06 4.35 -1.37
CA TRP A 188 -25.75 3.05 -0.77
C TRP A 188 -26.78 1.96 -1.09
N LYS A 189 -28.00 2.35 -1.47
CA LYS A 189 -29.02 1.43 -1.98
C LYS A 189 -28.68 0.85 -3.37
N ARG A 190 -27.85 1.55 -4.15
CA ARG A 190 -27.47 1.14 -5.52
C ARG A 190 -26.04 0.64 -5.62
N MET A 191 -25.19 0.99 -4.66
CA MET A 191 -23.79 0.62 -4.65
C MET A 191 -23.64 -0.91 -4.58
N SER A 192 -22.87 -1.48 -5.51
CA SER A 192 -22.66 -2.93 -5.61
C SER A 192 -21.18 -3.27 -5.77
N PHE A 193 -20.74 -4.35 -5.13
CA PHE A 193 -19.41 -4.91 -5.33
C PHE A 193 -19.23 -5.47 -6.75
N ASN A 194 -18.03 -5.29 -7.29
CA ASN A 194 -17.62 -5.93 -8.54
C ASN A 194 -17.03 -7.32 -8.24
N MET A 195 -17.80 -8.38 -8.49
CA MET A 195 -17.36 -9.76 -8.28
C MET A 195 -16.77 -10.33 -9.57
N ILE A 196 -15.48 -10.66 -9.55
CA ILE A 196 -14.71 -11.13 -10.71
C ILE A 196 -14.59 -12.66 -10.66
N ARG A 197 -14.70 -13.33 -11.81
CA ARG A 197 -14.46 -14.77 -11.90
C ARG A 197 -12.97 -15.08 -11.72
N TYR A 198 -12.68 -16.05 -10.86
CA TYR A 198 -11.32 -16.50 -10.60
C TYR A 198 -11.07 -17.87 -11.24
N GLU A 199 -10.13 -17.90 -12.18
CA GLU A 199 -9.65 -19.08 -12.88
C GLU A 199 -8.15 -19.24 -12.67
N LYS A 200 -7.73 -20.47 -12.34
CA LYS A 200 -6.32 -20.83 -12.20
C LYS A 200 -6.09 -22.23 -12.74
N GLY A 201 -5.05 -22.42 -13.56
CA GLY A 201 -4.75 -23.70 -14.20
C GLY A 201 -5.85 -24.22 -15.14
N GLY A 202 -6.68 -23.34 -15.70
CA GLY A 202 -7.82 -23.71 -16.57
C GLY A 202 -9.04 -24.29 -15.83
N ARG A 203 -9.08 -24.22 -14.50
CA ARG A 203 -10.25 -24.61 -13.68
C ARG A 203 -10.90 -23.38 -13.05
N MET A 204 -12.23 -23.34 -13.09
CA MET A 204 -13.04 -22.35 -12.38
C MET A 204 -12.99 -22.63 -10.88
N ARG A 205 -12.49 -21.67 -10.10
CA ARG A 205 -12.32 -21.81 -8.65
C ARG A 205 -13.34 -21.02 -7.84
N GLY A 206 -14.05 -20.08 -8.47
CA GLY A 206 -15.14 -19.32 -7.86
C GLY A 206 -15.16 -17.87 -8.33
N HIS A 207 -15.57 -16.97 -7.43
CA HIS A 207 -15.55 -15.53 -7.63
C HIS A 207 -14.69 -14.88 -6.54
N ILE A 208 -14.00 -13.80 -6.90
CA ILE A 208 -13.22 -12.96 -6.00
C ILE A 208 -13.75 -11.53 -6.02
N LEU A 209 -13.49 -10.78 -4.96
CA LEU A 209 -13.75 -9.36 -4.89
C LEU A 209 -12.79 -8.62 -5.83
N GLY A 210 -13.34 -7.81 -6.73
CA GLY A 210 -12.57 -6.93 -7.59
C GLY A 210 -12.04 -5.69 -6.87
N PRO A 211 -11.52 -4.70 -7.62
CA PRO A 211 -11.07 -3.43 -7.05
C PRO A 211 -12.20 -2.72 -6.28
N THR A 212 -11.87 -2.24 -5.07
CA THR A 212 -12.81 -1.56 -4.17
C THR A 212 -12.52 -0.07 -3.99
N ASP A 213 -11.52 0.48 -4.70
CA ASP A 213 -11.04 1.86 -4.53
C ASP A 213 -12.15 2.91 -4.68
N GLU A 214 -13.02 2.76 -5.69
CA GLU A 214 -14.16 3.67 -5.92
C GLU A 214 -15.18 3.61 -4.77
N ILE A 215 -15.44 2.41 -4.24
CA ILE A 215 -16.38 2.22 -3.11
C ILE A 215 -15.80 2.85 -1.85
N MET A 216 -14.50 2.67 -1.59
CA MET A 216 -13.82 3.24 -0.44
C MET A 216 -13.76 4.78 -0.51
N GLN A 217 -13.51 5.34 -1.69
CA GLN A 217 -13.56 6.80 -1.88
C GLN A 217 -14.96 7.36 -1.53
N VAL A 218 -16.02 6.74 -2.06
CA VAL A 218 -17.41 7.15 -1.78
C VAL A 218 -17.76 6.95 -0.29
N LEU A 219 -17.18 5.94 0.36
CA LEU A 219 -17.31 5.70 1.80
C LEU A 219 -16.70 6.82 2.63
N GLU A 220 -15.48 7.23 2.32
CA GLU A 220 -14.79 8.32 3.02
C GLU A 220 -15.53 9.66 2.84
N GLU A 221 -15.92 9.99 1.61
CA GLU A 221 -16.68 11.22 1.31
C GLU A 221 -18.01 11.26 2.09
N ASN A 222 -18.79 10.18 2.04
CA ASN A 222 -20.07 10.10 2.76
C ASN A 222 -19.89 10.09 4.29
N SER A 223 -18.81 9.48 4.80
CA SER A 223 -18.50 9.50 6.23
C SER A 223 -18.15 10.91 6.71
N MET A 224 -17.35 11.67 5.95
CA MET A 224 -17.07 13.08 6.25
C MET A 224 -18.35 13.93 6.20
N ASN A 225 -19.23 13.68 5.24
CA ASN A 225 -20.53 14.36 5.13
C ASN A 225 -21.40 14.08 6.37
N LEU A 226 -21.50 12.83 6.82
CA LEU A 226 -22.25 12.48 8.03
C LEU A 226 -21.65 13.12 9.29
N GLN A 227 -20.33 13.16 9.42
CA GLN A 227 -19.65 13.84 10.54
C GLN A 227 -19.94 15.34 10.56
N SER A 228 -19.92 15.99 9.40
CA SER A 228 -20.29 17.40 9.26
C SER A 228 -21.74 17.65 9.69
N MET A 229 -22.66 16.78 9.27
CA MET A 229 -24.08 16.84 9.68
C MET A 229 -24.26 16.61 11.18
N ALA A 230 -23.52 15.66 11.77
CA ALA A 230 -23.56 15.37 13.20
C ALA A 230 -23.08 16.55 14.05
N ALA A 231 -22.13 17.35 13.55
CA ALA A 231 -21.66 18.57 14.20
C ALA A 231 -22.63 19.76 14.07
N SER A 232 -23.65 19.67 13.23
CA SER A 232 -24.64 20.73 13.02
C SER A 232 -25.58 20.84 14.21
N GLN A 233 -25.81 22.07 14.70
CA GLN A 233 -26.79 22.35 15.75
C GLN A 233 -28.25 22.02 15.35
N PHE A 234 -28.51 21.82 14.05
CA PHE A 234 -29.85 21.52 13.50
C PHE A 234 -30.12 20.01 13.36
N ILE A 235 -29.21 19.16 13.85
CA ILE A 235 -29.28 17.70 13.65
C ILE A 235 -30.38 17.00 14.47
N GLY A 236 -30.92 17.64 15.50
CA GLY A 236 -31.78 17.02 16.52
C GLY A 236 -32.77 15.96 16.01
N PRO A 237 -33.64 16.26 15.02
CA PRO A 237 -34.61 15.31 14.48
C PRO A 237 -34.01 14.12 13.72
N PHE A 238 -32.82 14.28 13.15
CA PHE A 238 -32.17 13.30 12.25
C PHE A 238 -31.01 12.55 12.93
N MET A 239 -30.67 12.90 14.17
CA MET A 239 -29.57 12.29 14.93
C MET A 239 -29.62 10.75 14.93
N PRO A 240 -30.76 10.07 15.16
CA PRO A 240 -30.80 8.60 15.13
C PRO A 240 -30.47 8.02 13.76
N THR A 241 -30.89 8.68 12.68
CA THR A 241 -30.64 8.25 11.30
C THR A 241 -29.18 8.45 10.91
N VAL A 242 -28.60 9.60 11.25
CA VAL A 242 -27.18 9.89 10.99
C VAL A 242 -26.27 8.94 11.76
N GLN A 243 -26.53 8.73 13.06
CA GLN A 243 -25.77 7.77 13.87
C GLN A 243 -25.87 6.33 13.36
N ARG A 244 -27.04 5.94 12.81
CA ARG A 244 -27.22 4.62 12.20
C ARG A 244 -26.35 4.48 10.95
N TRP A 245 -26.38 5.47 10.06
CA TRP A 245 -25.55 5.46 8.85
C TRP A 245 -24.06 5.52 9.17
N GLU A 246 -23.65 6.33 10.14
CA GLU A 246 -22.26 6.39 10.61
C GLU A 246 -21.78 5.01 11.06
N LYS A 247 -22.55 4.32 11.92
CA LYS A 247 -22.23 2.94 12.34
C LYS A 247 -22.20 1.96 11.18
N HIS A 248 -23.13 2.06 10.23
CA HIS A 248 -23.15 1.18 9.07
C HIS A 248 -21.93 1.40 8.18
N LEU A 249 -21.55 2.65 7.88
CA LEU A 249 -20.40 2.95 7.03
C LEU A 249 -19.08 2.54 7.69
N THR A 250 -18.93 2.75 9.00
CA THR A 250 -17.76 2.27 9.74
C THR A 250 -17.65 0.74 9.65
N LEU A 251 -18.75 0.02 9.89
CA LEU A 251 -18.78 -1.44 9.79
C LEU A 251 -18.47 -1.93 8.36
N ILE A 252 -19.01 -1.27 7.34
CA ILE A 252 -18.72 -1.60 5.94
C ILE A 252 -17.23 -1.41 5.64
N SER A 253 -16.62 -0.31 6.12
CA SER A 253 -15.18 -0.05 5.94
C SER A 253 -14.33 -1.18 6.53
N GLU A 254 -14.58 -1.52 7.80
CA GLU A 254 -13.85 -2.59 8.50
C GLU A 254 -13.99 -3.95 7.79
N ILE A 255 -15.20 -4.27 7.29
CA ILE A 255 -15.44 -5.50 6.54
C ILE A 255 -14.69 -5.51 5.21
N ILE A 256 -14.68 -4.40 4.46
CA ILE A 256 -13.98 -4.33 3.17
C ILE A 256 -12.47 -4.51 3.38
N ASP A 257 -11.89 -3.83 4.37
CA ASP A 257 -10.46 -3.92 4.66
C ASP A 257 -10.06 -5.35 5.04
N GLU A 258 -10.81 -6.00 5.93
CA GLU A 258 -10.53 -7.38 6.32
C GLU A 258 -10.82 -8.37 5.20
N TRP A 259 -11.85 -8.17 4.38
CA TRP A 259 -12.12 -9.03 3.24
C TRP A 259 -10.98 -8.97 2.21
N VAL A 260 -10.48 -7.79 1.87
CA VAL A 260 -9.33 -7.63 0.95
C VAL A 260 -8.09 -8.33 1.53
N SER A 261 -7.84 -8.18 2.83
CA SER A 261 -6.75 -8.84 3.55
C SER A 261 -6.87 -10.38 3.50
N VAL A 262 -8.04 -10.92 3.85
CA VAL A 262 -8.36 -12.35 3.81
C VAL A 262 -8.22 -12.92 2.40
N GLN A 263 -8.77 -12.23 1.39
CA GLN A 263 -8.68 -12.66 0.00
C GLN A 263 -7.24 -12.76 -0.48
N ARG A 264 -6.39 -11.78 -0.12
CA ARG A 264 -4.97 -11.80 -0.50
C ARG A 264 -4.24 -12.99 0.13
N LYS A 265 -4.48 -13.28 1.42
CA LYS A 265 -3.89 -14.44 2.11
C LYS A 265 -4.41 -15.76 1.52
N TRP A 266 -5.72 -15.83 1.26
CA TRP A 266 -6.36 -17.01 0.65
C TRP A 266 -5.78 -17.29 -0.74
N LEU A 267 -5.66 -16.29 -1.62
CA LEU A 267 -5.07 -16.45 -2.97
C LEU A 267 -3.62 -16.98 -2.94
N TYR A 268 -2.83 -16.56 -1.95
CA TYR A 268 -1.47 -17.05 -1.75
C TYR A 268 -1.45 -18.52 -1.32
N LEU A 269 -2.23 -18.87 -0.29
CA LEU A 269 -2.27 -20.23 0.27
C LEU A 269 -2.97 -21.24 -0.64
N GLU A 270 -3.98 -20.81 -1.40
CA GLU A 270 -4.69 -21.58 -2.43
C GLU A 270 -3.70 -22.18 -3.44
N GLY A 271 -2.75 -21.36 -3.89
CA GLY A 271 -1.73 -21.79 -4.86
C GLY A 271 -0.74 -22.80 -4.34
N ILE A 272 -0.63 -22.95 -3.02
CA ILE A 272 0.34 -23.81 -2.37
C ILE A 272 -0.32 -25.12 -1.95
N PHE A 273 -1.49 -25.04 -1.32
CA PHE A 273 -2.16 -26.20 -0.74
C PHE A 273 -3.06 -26.96 -1.70
N ILE A 274 -3.56 -26.36 -2.78
CA ILE A 274 -4.45 -27.08 -3.70
C ILE A 274 -3.72 -27.54 -4.97
N ASP A 275 -2.74 -26.78 -5.45
CA ASP A 275 -2.04 -27.10 -6.71
C ASP A 275 -0.69 -27.83 -6.49
N GLY A 276 -0.27 -28.07 -5.23
CA GLY A 276 1.07 -28.58 -4.90
C GLY A 276 1.12 -29.86 -4.05
N ASP A 277 2.22 -30.60 -4.20
CA ASP A 277 2.56 -31.77 -3.38
C ASP A 277 2.81 -31.42 -1.89
N ILE A 278 2.94 -30.13 -1.57
CA ILE A 278 3.07 -29.63 -0.19
C ILE A 278 1.87 -30.03 0.67
N SER A 279 0.68 -30.16 0.07
CA SER A 279 -0.53 -30.67 0.75
C SER A 279 -0.34 -32.08 1.35
N SER A 280 0.44 -32.93 0.68
CA SER A 280 0.79 -34.26 1.18
C SER A 280 1.79 -34.22 2.34
N GLN A 281 2.60 -33.16 2.40
CA GLN A 281 3.64 -32.96 3.41
C GLN A 281 3.09 -32.31 4.69
N LEU A 282 2.02 -31.50 4.57
CA LEU A 282 1.32 -30.80 5.66
C LEU A 282 -0.19 -31.13 5.64
N PRO A 283 -0.58 -32.39 5.97
CA PRO A 283 -1.95 -32.86 5.78
C PRO A 283 -2.96 -32.25 6.77
N GLU A 284 -2.53 -31.88 7.97
CA GLU A 284 -3.39 -31.23 8.97
C GLU A 284 -3.71 -29.78 8.56
N GLU A 285 -2.69 -29.04 8.13
CA GLU A 285 -2.83 -27.68 7.62
C GLU A 285 -3.63 -27.64 6.31
N ALA A 286 -3.43 -28.61 5.41
CA ALA A 286 -4.21 -28.73 4.18
C ALA A 286 -5.70 -28.97 4.47
N LYS A 287 -6.04 -29.81 5.47
CA LYS A 287 -7.43 -29.99 5.91
C LYS A 287 -8.00 -28.69 6.48
N ASN A 288 -7.25 -28.01 7.34
CA ASN A 288 -7.68 -26.73 7.91
C ASN A 288 -7.92 -25.69 6.81
N PHE A 289 -7.02 -25.61 5.82
CA PHE A 289 -7.19 -24.72 4.68
C PHE A 289 -8.41 -25.07 3.83
N ASN A 290 -8.69 -26.35 3.58
CA ASN A 290 -9.88 -26.76 2.83
C ASN A 290 -11.18 -26.34 3.52
N THR A 291 -11.26 -26.43 4.86
CA THR A 291 -12.42 -25.92 5.61
C THR A 291 -12.58 -24.41 5.44
N ILE A 292 -11.47 -23.66 5.57
CA ILE A 292 -11.46 -22.19 5.36
C ILE A 292 -11.86 -21.84 3.93
N ASP A 293 -11.39 -22.61 2.95
CA ASP A 293 -11.68 -22.44 1.53
C ASP A 293 -13.16 -22.69 1.21
N GLU A 294 -13.78 -23.72 1.79
CA GLU A 294 -15.22 -23.97 1.66
C GLU A 294 -16.04 -22.81 2.23
N GLU A 295 -15.71 -22.36 3.45
CA GLU A 295 -16.38 -21.23 4.11
C GLU A 295 -16.21 -19.93 3.30
N PHE A 296 -14.99 -19.62 2.85
CA PHE A 296 -14.73 -18.43 2.04
C PHE A 296 -15.49 -18.48 0.71
N ARG A 297 -15.48 -19.62 0.00
CA ARG A 297 -16.22 -19.79 -1.26
C ARG A 297 -17.73 -19.67 -1.08
N GLU A 298 -18.29 -20.12 0.05
CA GLU A 298 -19.70 -19.94 0.38
C GLU A 298 -20.04 -18.44 0.54
N ILE A 299 -19.20 -17.68 1.25
CA ILE A 299 -19.36 -16.23 1.38
C ILE A 299 -19.30 -15.56 0.00
N MET A 300 -18.32 -15.92 -0.83
CA MET A 300 -18.19 -15.36 -2.18
C MET A 300 -19.39 -15.68 -3.08
N ALA A 301 -19.94 -16.90 -3.00
CA ALA A 301 -21.12 -17.30 -3.75
C ALA A 301 -22.36 -16.49 -3.32
N ASN A 302 -22.56 -16.31 -2.02
CA ASN A 302 -23.65 -15.50 -1.47
C ASN A 302 -23.53 -14.02 -1.87
N SER A 303 -22.32 -13.46 -1.80
CA SER A 303 -22.05 -12.08 -2.24
C SER A 303 -22.21 -11.88 -3.75
N THR A 304 -22.00 -12.93 -4.55
CA THR A 304 -22.23 -12.87 -6.00
C THR A 304 -23.72 -12.91 -6.34
N ALA A 305 -24.53 -13.62 -5.53
CA ALA A 305 -25.98 -13.69 -5.72
C ALA A 305 -26.69 -12.37 -5.39
N ASN A 306 -26.22 -11.65 -4.37
CA ASN A 306 -26.65 -10.29 -4.06
C ASN A 306 -25.44 -9.37 -3.85
N PRO A 307 -25.00 -8.63 -4.89
CA PRO A 307 -23.75 -7.86 -4.83
C PRO A 307 -23.91 -6.49 -4.14
N LEU A 308 -25.09 -6.13 -3.61
CA LEU A 308 -25.30 -4.84 -2.97
C LEU A 308 -24.44 -4.71 -1.70
N VAL A 309 -23.66 -3.63 -1.60
CA VAL A 309 -22.64 -3.48 -0.53
C VAL A 309 -23.27 -3.55 0.86
N VAL A 310 -24.36 -2.81 1.07
CA VAL A 310 -25.07 -2.77 2.34
C VAL A 310 -25.61 -4.14 2.73
N ASP A 311 -26.18 -4.88 1.77
CA ASP A 311 -26.79 -6.18 2.04
C ASP A 311 -25.74 -7.25 2.35
N VAL A 312 -24.57 -7.19 1.72
CA VAL A 312 -23.47 -8.15 1.96
C VAL A 312 -22.79 -7.90 3.30
N CYS A 313 -22.49 -6.63 3.60
CA CYS A 313 -21.74 -6.24 4.79
C CYS A 313 -22.59 -6.22 6.07
N LEU A 314 -23.88 -5.87 5.99
CA LEU A 314 -24.74 -5.81 7.18
C LEU A 314 -25.37 -7.16 7.58
N VAL A 315 -24.93 -8.27 6.98
CA VAL A 315 -25.26 -9.61 7.48
C VAL A 315 -24.72 -9.76 8.91
N SER A 316 -25.56 -10.29 9.81
CA SER A 316 -25.19 -10.48 11.21
C SER A 316 -23.94 -11.36 11.34
N GLY A 317 -22.91 -10.86 12.03
CA GLY A 317 -21.66 -11.58 12.28
C GLY A 317 -20.65 -11.56 11.12
N ARG A 318 -20.91 -10.85 10.01
CA ARG A 318 -20.03 -10.86 8.83
C ARG A 318 -18.59 -10.43 9.13
N LEU A 319 -18.41 -9.42 9.99
CA LEU A 319 -17.09 -8.97 10.41
C LEU A 319 -16.36 -10.06 11.21
N ASP A 320 -17.06 -10.71 12.15
CA ASP A 320 -16.49 -11.80 12.96
C ASP A 320 -16.09 -13.00 12.08
N ASP A 321 -16.86 -13.29 11.03
CA ASP A 321 -16.50 -14.33 10.05
C ASP A 321 -15.18 -14.01 9.36
N PHE A 322 -14.99 -12.79 8.82
CA PHE A 322 -13.75 -12.41 8.15
C PHE A 322 -12.57 -12.33 9.13
N LEU A 323 -12.77 -11.82 10.34
CA LEU A 323 -11.73 -11.81 11.38
C LEU A 323 -11.29 -13.24 11.75
N ARG A 324 -12.25 -14.17 11.90
CA ARG A 324 -11.98 -15.59 12.18
C ARG A 324 -11.24 -16.25 11.02
N LEU A 325 -11.69 -16.03 9.77
CA LEU A 325 -11.02 -16.55 8.57
C LEU A 325 -9.61 -15.99 8.45
N GLY A 326 -9.42 -14.69 8.71
CA GLY A 326 -8.12 -14.03 8.71
C GLY A 326 -7.15 -14.65 9.71
N ALA A 327 -7.59 -14.83 10.95
CA ALA A 327 -6.78 -15.47 11.99
C ALA A 327 -6.45 -16.94 11.67
N ALA A 328 -7.39 -17.67 11.07
CA ALA A 328 -7.17 -19.06 10.66
C ALA A 328 -6.16 -19.17 9.49
N LEU A 329 -6.24 -18.25 8.51
CA LEU A 329 -5.26 -18.14 7.43
C LEU A 329 -3.87 -17.74 7.94
N ASP A 330 -3.79 -16.83 8.92
CA ASP A 330 -2.52 -16.46 9.56
C ASP A 330 -1.89 -17.65 10.29
N GLY A 331 -2.71 -18.49 10.94
CA GLY A 331 -2.28 -19.77 11.51
C GLY A 331 -1.66 -20.70 10.47
N CYS A 332 -2.35 -20.88 9.33
CA CYS A 332 -1.84 -21.71 8.23
C CYS A 332 -0.54 -21.15 7.63
N GLN A 333 -0.47 -19.83 7.43
CA GLN A 333 0.73 -19.17 6.92
C GLN A 333 1.91 -19.30 7.88
N LYS A 334 1.66 -19.21 9.19
CA LYS A 334 2.70 -19.41 10.20
C LYS A 334 3.25 -20.84 10.16
N SER A 335 2.39 -21.86 10.16
CA SER A 335 2.82 -23.25 10.07
C SER A 335 3.61 -23.52 8.78
N LEU A 336 3.18 -22.94 7.65
CA LEU A 336 3.93 -23.02 6.40
C LEU A 336 5.32 -22.39 6.52
N ASN A 337 5.43 -21.20 7.10
CA ASN A 337 6.73 -20.54 7.29
C ASN A 337 7.66 -21.36 8.21
N ASP A 338 7.12 -21.92 9.31
CA ASP A 338 7.89 -22.78 10.22
C ASP A 338 8.38 -24.04 9.50
N TYR A 339 7.55 -24.61 8.61
CA TYR A 339 7.92 -25.73 7.75
C TYR A 339 9.07 -25.37 6.78
N LEU A 340 8.94 -24.26 6.07
CA LEU A 340 9.97 -23.79 5.13
C LEU A 340 11.28 -23.48 5.84
N GLU A 341 11.22 -22.92 7.05
CA GLU A 341 12.40 -22.67 7.87
C GLU A 341 13.07 -23.98 8.33
N GLN A 342 12.30 -25.02 8.64
CA GLN A 342 12.85 -26.35 8.90
C GLN A 342 13.60 -26.90 7.67
N LYS A 343 13.08 -26.68 6.46
CA LYS A 343 13.75 -27.07 5.21
C LYS A 343 15.04 -26.30 4.97
N ARG A 344 15.02 -24.98 5.20
CA ARG A 344 16.21 -24.14 5.11
C ARG A 344 17.30 -24.59 6.08
N ARG A 345 16.94 -24.96 7.31
CA ARG A 345 17.91 -25.52 8.28
C ARG A 345 18.48 -26.87 7.85
N ALA A 346 17.66 -27.71 7.20
CA ALA A 346 18.12 -29.00 6.71
C ALA A 346 19.11 -28.86 5.54
N PHE A 347 18.91 -27.87 4.67
CA PHE A 347 19.86 -27.52 3.61
C PHE A 347 20.07 -25.99 3.55
N PRO A 348 21.11 -25.47 4.22
CA PRO A 348 21.33 -24.02 4.38
C PRO A 348 21.39 -23.21 3.08
N ARG A 349 21.70 -23.82 1.93
CA ARG A 349 21.70 -23.09 0.65
C ARG A 349 20.32 -22.59 0.23
N PHE A 350 19.24 -23.12 0.81
CA PHE A 350 17.90 -22.60 0.59
C PHE A 350 17.66 -21.21 1.21
N TYR A 351 18.57 -20.70 2.06
CA TYR A 351 18.51 -19.30 2.52
C TYR A 351 18.85 -18.30 1.40
N PHE A 352 19.49 -18.74 0.30
CA PHE A 352 19.88 -17.88 -0.82
C PHE A 352 18.83 -17.78 -1.94
N ILE A 353 17.71 -18.49 -1.81
CA ILE A 353 16.58 -18.42 -2.74
C ILE A 353 15.36 -17.82 -2.05
N SER A 354 14.43 -17.26 -2.84
CA SER A 354 13.21 -16.67 -2.27
C SER A 354 12.27 -17.75 -1.70
N THR A 355 11.32 -17.35 -0.85
CA THR A 355 10.30 -18.26 -0.32
C THR A 355 9.45 -18.87 -1.45
N ASP A 356 9.10 -18.09 -2.46
CA ASP A 356 8.30 -18.56 -3.60
C ASP A 356 9.10 -19.54 -4.49
N GLU A 357 10.41 -19.30 -4.65
CA GLU A 357 11.31 -20.22 -5.36
C GLU A 357 11.46 -21.53 -4.60
N LEU A 358 11.62 -21.48 -3.28
CA LEU A 358 11.66 -22.68 -2.45
C LEU A 358 10.33 -23.47 -2.53
N LEU A 359 9.20 -22.77 -2.52
CA LEU A 359 7.88 -23.38 -2.70
C LEU A 359 7.75 -24.05 -4.08
N SER A 360 8.26 -23.44 -5.15
CA SER A 360 8.27 -24.04 -6.48
C SER A 360 9.07 -25.34 -6.54
N ILE A 361 10.19 -25.41 -5.80
CA ILE A 361 11.02 -26.61 -5.70
C ILE A 361 10.34 -27.72 -4.87
N LEU A 362 9.67 -27.35 -3.78
CA LEU A 362 9.04 -28.30 -2.86
C LEU A 362 7.66 -28.76 -3.34
N GLY A 363 6.99 -27.96 -4.18
CA GLY A 363 5.67 -28.22 -4.73
C GLY A 363 5.68 -29.09 -5.98
N ASP A 364 6.81 -29.20 -6.67
CA ASP A 364 6.99 -30.06 -7.84
C ASP A 364 7.52 -31.45 -7.44
N SER A 365 6.86 -32.49 -7.94
CA SER A 365 7.27 -33.88 -7.79
C SER A 365 8.56 -34.21 -8.57
N GLU A 366 8.86 -33.44 -9.62
CA GLU A 366 10.00 -33.71 -10.50
C GLU A 366 11.29 -33.05 -9.96
N PRO A 367 12.38 -33.81 -9.74
CA PRO A 367 13.63 -33.27 -9.23
C PRO A 367 14.32 -32.23 -10.13
N THR A 368 13.90 -32.14 -11.39
CA THR A 368 14.42 -31.19 -12.38
C THR A 368 14.00 -29.76 -12.09
N SER A 369 12.95 -29.53 -11.30
CA SER A 369 12.50 -28.19 -10.89
C SER A 369 13.61 -27.37 -10.21
N VAL A 370 14.52 -28.05 -9.50
CA VAL A 370 15.68 -27.42 -8.83
C VAL A 370 16.61 -26.72 -9.82
N GLN A 371 16.66 -27.17 -11.08
CA GLN A 371 17.62 -26.68 -12.09
C GLN A 371 17.54 -25.18 -12.32
N GLU A 372 16.34 -24.59 -12.27
CA GLU A 372 16.14 -23.16 -12.49
C GLU A 372 16.84 -22.30 -11.44
N HIS A 373 17.02 -22.84 -10.24
CA HIS A 373 17.52 -22.12 -9.07
C HIS A 373 18.95 -22.54 -8.65
N ILE A 374 19.56 -23.53 -9.32
CA ILE A 374 20.92 -24.03 -9.00
C ILE A 374 21.95 -22.91 -8.98
N ILE A 375 21.89 -21.99 -9.95
CA ILE A 375 22.86 -20.89 -10.09
C ILE A 375 22.85 -19.91 -8.90
N LYS A 376 21.75 -19.86 -8.13
CA LYS A 376 21.66 -19.05 -6.91
C LYS A 376 22.24 -19.78 -5.69
N MET A 377 22.20 -21.10 -5.69
CA MET A 377 22.66 -21.94 -4.58
C MET A 377 24.15 -22.33 -4.70
N PHE A 378 24.72 -22.35 -5.90
CA PHE A 378 26.10 -22.75 -6.17
C PHE A 378 26.81 -21.67 -6.98
N ASP A 379 28.09 -21.43 -6.70
CA ASP A 379 28.88 -20.47 -7.49
C ASP A 379 29.21 -21.07 -8.86
N ASN A 380 28.76 -20.40 -9.92
CA ASN A 380 29.05 -20.72 -11.32
C ASN A 380 28.68 -22.14 -11.79
N ILE A 381 27.74 -22.80 -11.11
CA ILE A 381 27.11 -24.04 -11.58
C ILE A 381 25.79 -23.69 -12.26
N LYS A 382 25.64 -24.12 -13.52
CA LYS A 382 24.44 -23.85 -14.31
C LYS A 382 23.39 -24.94 -14.13
N SER A 383 23.82 -26.20 -14.10
CA SER A 383 22.89 -27.33 -14.10
C SER A 383 23.54 -28.59 -13.54
N LEU A 384 22.69 -29.49 -13.03
CA LEU A 384 23.05 -30.86 -12.68
C LEU A 384 22.64 -31.79 -13.83
N ARG A 385 23.46 -32.79 -14.13
CA ARG A 385 23.10 -33.84 -15.09
C ARG A 385 22.32 -34.92 -14.36
N PHE A 386 21.05 -35.08 -14.72
CA PHE A 386 20.24 -36.21 -14.30
C PHE A 386 20.35 -37.36 -15.30
N ALA A 387 20.49 -38.56 -14.79
CA ALA A 387 20.38 -39.80 -15.55
C ALA A 387 19.52 -40.78 -14.75
N LYS A 388 18.94 -41.76 -15.43
CA LYS A 388 18.24 -42.85 -14.76
C LYS A 388 19.21 -44.02 -14.53
N ASP A 389 19.18 -44.59 -13.32
CA ASP A 389 19.93 -45.79 -13.02
C ASP A 389 19.30 -47.04 -13.68
N ARG A 390 19.92 -48.21 -13.46
CA ARG A 390 19.42 -49.49 -13.99
C ARG A 390 18.03 -49.88 -13.45
N PHE A 391 17.56 -49.23 -12.39
CA PHE A 391 16.26 -49.43 -11.76
C PHE A 391 15.28 -48.29 -12.06
N ASP A 392 15.55 -47.48 -13.09
CA ASP A 392 14.76 -46.31 -13.49
C ASP A 392 14.68 -45.20 -12.42
N THR A 393 15.56 -45.23 -11.40
CA THR A 393 15.62 -44.16 -10.39
C THR A 393 16.37 -42.96 -10.95
N PRO A 394 15.84 -41.73 -10.85
CA PRO A 394 16.61 -40.53 -11.15
C PRO A 394 17.86 -40.43 -10.26
N THR A 395 19.00 -40.14 -10.87
CA THR A 395 20.31 -39.98 -10.21
C THR A 395 21.00 -38.74 -10.76
N VAL A 396 21.71 -38.01 -9.90
CA VAL A 396 22.61 -36.93 -10.32
C VAL A 396 23.99 -37.52 -10.60
N THR A 397 24.48 -37.37 -11.83
CA THR A 397 25.75 -37.98 -12.26
C THR A 397 26.87 -36.97 -12.46
N ALA A 398 26.57 -35.69 -12.64
CA ALA A 398 27.57 -34.67 -12.89
C ALA A 398 27.08 -33.26 -12.56
N MET A 399 28.01 -32.34 -12.31
CA MET A 399 27.78 -30.91 -12.27
C MET A 399 28.31 -30.25 -13.55
N ILE A 400 27.57 -29.27 -14.07
CA ILE A 400 27.90 -28.54 -15.29
C ILE A 400 28.00 -27.04 -14.96
N SER A 401 29.17 -26.46 -15.24
CA SER A 401 29.42 -25.03 -15.04
C SER A 401 28.73 -24.16 -16.09
N SER A 402 28.69 -22.84 -15.86
CA SER A 402 28.13 -21.88 -16.83
C SER A 402 28.83 -21.90 -18.19
N GLU A 403 30.12 -22.20 -18.22
CA GLU A 403 30.94 -22.34 -19.44
C GLU A 403 30.76 -23.71 -20.12
N GLY A 404 30.02 -24.63 -19.50
CA GLY A 404 29.81 -25.99 -19.99
C GLY A 404 30.91 -26.97 -19.59
N GLU A 405 31.77 -26.63 -18.63
CA GLU A 405 32.71 -27.60 -18.05
C GLU A 405 31.94 -28.62 -17.20
N VAL A 406 32.25 -29.91 -17.38
CA VAL A 406 31.55 -31.00 -16.70
C VAL A 406 32.48 -31.65 -15.70
N MET A 407 32.02 -31.78 -14.45
CA MET A 407 32.63 -32.63 -13.44
C MET A 407 31.71 -33.83 -13.16
N GLU A 408 32.13 -35.01 -13.61
CA GLU A 408 31.43 -36.25 -13.34
C GLU A 408 31.64 -36.69 -11.90
N PHE A 409 30.57 -37.10 -11.22
CA PHE A 409 30.65 -37.64 -9.87
C PHE A 409 31.24 -39.04 -9.90
N GLU A 410 32.13 -39.32 -8.94
CA GLU A 410 32.69 -40.67 -8.77
C GLU A 410 31.58 -41.66 -8.39
N ASN A 411 30.65 -41.22 -7.53
CA ASN A 411 29.47 -42.00 -7.16
C ASN A 411 28.21 -41.21 -7.52
N PRO A 412 27.40 -41.67 -8.50
CA PRO A 412 26.11 -41.05 -8.80
C PRO A 412 25.21 -40.98 -7.57
N VAL A 413 24.58 -39.82 -7.34
CA VAL A 413 23.74 -39.59 -6.15
C VAL A 413 22.28 -39.89 -6.50
N PRO A 414 21.64 -40.89 -5.87
CA PRO A 414 20.25 -41.22 -6.14
C PRO A 414 19.28 -40.18 -5.57
N VAL A 415 18.28 -39.84 -6.36
CA VAL A 415 17.20 -38.92 -5.98
C VAL A 415 16.02 -39.74 -5.48
N LYS A 416 16.14 -40.27 -4.26
CA LYS A 416 15.11 -41.13 -3.62
C LYS A 416 14.41 -40.50 -2.42
N ASP A 417 15.00 -39.45 -1.84
CA ASP A 417 14.51 -38.78 -0.64
C ASP A 417 14.00 -37.36 -0.94
N ARG A 418 13.58 -36.66 0.11
CA ARG A 418 13.23 -35.23 0.05
C ARG A 418 14.36 -34.38 -0.51
N VAL A 419 14.02 -33.25 -1.11
CA VAL A 419 14.96 -32.40 -1.86
C VAL A 419 16.18 -31.99 -1.03
N GLU A 420 15.96 -31.61 0.22
CA GLU A 420 17.04 -31.23 1.14
C GLU A 420 18.08 -32.34 1.37
N ASN A 421 17.66 -33.62 1.33
CA ASN A 421 18.54 -34.73 1.67
C ASN A 421 19.46 -35.07 0.50
N TRP A 422 18.90 -35.29 -0.69
CA TRP A 422 19.72 -35.63 -1.85
C TRP A 422 20.57 -34.45 -2.32
N MET A 423 20.14 -33.20 -2.12
CA MET A 423 20.96 -32.01 -2.38
C MET A 423 22.16 -31.92 -1.43
N ASN A 424 22.00 -32.29 -0.16
CA ASN A 424 23.12 -32.41 0.77
C ASN A 424 24.10 -33.52 0.35
N GLU A 425 23.60 -34.66 -0.10
CA GLU A 425 24.46 -35.74 -0.60
C GLU A 425 25.17 -35.34 -1.90
N ALA A 426 24.49 -34.65 -2.82
CA ALA A 426 25.11 -34.07 -4.02
C ALA A 426 26.21 -33.06 -3.67
N LEU A 427 26.01 -32.24 -2.64
CA LEU A 427 27.03 -31.31 -2.15
C LEU A 427 28.25 -32.04 -1.56
N LYS A 428 28.03 -33.08 -0.75
CA LYS A 428 29.11 -33.90 -0.19
C LYS A 428 29.88 -34.63 -1.28
N GLU A 429 29.18 -35.23 -2.24
CA GLU A 429 29.79 -35.97 -3.34
C GLU A 429 30.54 -35.04 -4.30
N MET A 430 30.05 -33.82 -4.53
CA MET A 430 30.79 -32.78 -5.26
C MET A 430 32.16 -32.53 -4.61
N ARG A 431 32.21 -32.27 -3.30
CA ARG A 431 33.47 -32.02 -2.58
C ARG A 431 34.39 -33.24 -2.59
N ARG A 432 33.83 -34.44 -2.38
CA ARG A 432 34.58 -35.70 -2.39
C ARG A 432 35.18 -36.00 -3.76
N THR A 433 34.38 -35.88 -4.81
CA THR A 433 34.80 -36.06 -6.20
C THR A 433 35.88 -35.06 -6.55
N ASN A 434 35.68 -33.77 -6.25
CA ASN A 434 36.67 -32.73 -6.52
C ASN A 434 37.99 -33.00 -5.79
N ARG A 435 37.96 -33.42 -4.52
CA ARG A 435 39.15 -33.85 -3.77
C ARG A 435 39.87 -35.04 -4.43
N PHE A 436 39.12 -36.05 -4.87
CA PHE A 436 39.68 -37.22 -5.54
C PHE A 436 40.35 -36.87 -6.87
N ILE A 437 39.66 -36.11 -7.72
CA ILE A 437 40.21 -35.69 -9.02
C ILE A 437 41.41 -34.74 -8.82
N THR A 438 41.38 -33.87 -7.79
CA THR A 438 42.53 -33.02 -7.43
C THR A 438 43.74 -33.85 -7.00
N LYS A 439 43.56 -34.83 -6.11
CA LYS A 439 44.62 -35.77 -5.73
C LYS A 439 45.21 -36.49 -6.94
N LYS A 440 44.32 -36.98 -7.82
CA LYS A 440 44.68 -37.67 -9.05
C LYS A 440 45.51 -36.76 -9.95
N ALA A 441 45.04 -35.54 -10.22
CA ALA A 441 45.74 -34.55 -11.04
C ALA A 441 47.16 -34.26 -10.52
N ILE A 442 47.31 -34.01 -9.20
CA ILE A 442 48.61 -33.77 -8.55
C ILE A 442 49.53 -34.99 -8.74
N TYR A 443 49.02 -36.20 -8.48
CA TYR A 443 49.80 -37.43 -8.60
C TYR A 443 50.26 -37.72 -10.04
N HIS A 444 49.36 -37.57 -11.02
CA HIS A 444 49.67 -37.85 -12.42
C HIS A 444 50.73 -36.90 -12.97
N TYR A 445 50.67 -35.61 -12.64
CA TYR A 445 51.70 -34.64 -13.08
C TYR A 445 53.09 -35.00 -12.55
N GLY A 446 53.18 -35.45 -11.28
CA GLY A 446 54.48 -35.81 -10.68
C GLY A 446 55.04 -37.15 -11.15
N LYS A 447 54.17 -38.11 -11.47
CA LYS A 447 54.55 -39.47 -11.85
C LYS A 447 54.86 -39.60 -13.34
N ASP A 448 54.00 -39.03 -14.17
CA ASP A 448 54.13 -39.10 -15.61
C ASP A 448 54.94 -37.91 -16.12
N ARG A 449 56.25 -38.12 -16.23
CA ARG A 449 57.19 -37.13 -16.76
C ARG A 449 57.26 -37.11 -18.29
N GLU A 450 56.56 -38.03 -18.97
CA GLU A 450 56.53 -38.11 -20.43
C GLU A 450 55.44 -37.18 -20.99
N THR A 451 54.35 -37.00 -20.26
CA THR A 451 53.28 -36.06 -20.63
C THR A 451 53.74 -34.61 -20.44
N ALA A 452 53.70 -33.82 -21.52
CA ALA A 452 53.99 -32.39 -21.46
C ALA A 452 52.92 -31.64 -20.64
N ARG A 453 53.34 -30.58 -19.93
CA ARG A 453 52.45 -29.78 -19.06
C ARG A 453 51.17 -29.31 -19.76
N PRO A 454 51.20 -28.77 -21.01
CA PRO A 454 49.98 -28.38 -21.69
C PRO A 454 49.01 -29.54 -21.98
N ASP A 455 49.53 -30.75 -22.21
CA ASP A 455 48.70 -31.92 -22.48
C ASP A 455 48.14 -32.52 -21.19
N TRP A 456 48.88 -32.48 -20.07
CA TRP A 456 48.35 -32.81 -18.75
C TRP A 456 47.21 -31.86 -18.34
N ILE A 457 47.36 -30.55 -18.59
CA ILE A 457 46.30 -29.57 -18.33
C ILE A 457 45.00 -29.99 -19.04
N MET A 458 45.06 -30.48 -20.28
CA MET A 458 43.87 -30.89 -21.04
C MET A 458 43.11 -32.09 -20.42
N GLN A 459 43.76 -32.90 -19.58
CA GLN A 459 43.15 -34.12 -19.03
C GLN A 459 42.18 -33.88 -17.86
N TYR A 460 42.27 -32.74 -17.19
CA TYR A 460 41.51 -32.44 -15.97
C TYR A 460 40.69 -31.16 -16.10
N GLN A 461 39.74 -30.90 -15.20
CA GLN A 461 38.98 -29.65 -15.18
C GLN A 461 39.88 -28.45 -14.81
N GLY A 462 39.55 -27.26 -15.31
CA GLY A 462 40.36 -26.05 -15.16
C GLY A 462 40.60 -25.65 -13.71
N MET A 463 39.56 -25.68 -12.87
CA MET A 463 39.69 -25.42 -11.42
C MET A 463 40.71 -26.37 -10.76
N ILE A 464 40.68 -27.64 -11.16
CA ILE A 464 41.53 -28.69 -10.60
C ILE A 464 42.99 -28.48 -11.03
N CYS A 465 43.20 -28.15 -12.31
CA CYS A 465 44.51 -27.79 -12.83
C CYS A 465 45.10 -26.59 -12.09
N LEU A 466 44.30 -25.57 -11.76
CA LEU A 466 44.77 -24.40 -11.01
C LEU A 466 45.29 -24.79 -9.62
N ALA A 467 44.53 -25.60 -8.88
CA ALA A 467 44.95 -26.06 -7.55
C ALA A 467 46.19 -26.97 -7.63
N ALA A 468 46.21 -27.92 -8.56
CA ALA A 468 47.33 -28.83 -8.73
C ALA A 468 48.61 -28.10 -9.18
N ASN A 469 48.51 -27.10 -10.07
CA ASN A 469 49.64 -26.26 -10.46
C ASN A 469 50.23 -25.51 -9.28
N GLN A 470 49.40 -24.97 -8.39
CA GLN A 470 49.87 -24.26 -7.19
C GLN A 470 50.61 -25.18 -6.21
N VAL A 471 50.17 -26.43 -6.07
CA VAL A 471 50.89 -27.44 -5.27
C VAL A 471 52.27 -27.70 -5.84
N TRP A 472 52.37 -27.90 -7.16
CA TRP A 472 53.64 -28.17 -7.81
C TRP A 472 54.57 -26.96 -7.81
N TRP A 473 54.04 -25.77 -8.05
CA TRP A 473 54.82 -24.53 -7.91
C TRP A 473 55.38 -24.38 -6.50
N THR A 474 54.57 -24.62 -5.47
CA THR A 474 55.03 -24.58 -4.06
C THR A 474 56.18 -25.57 -3.82
N ALA A 475 56.03 -26.81 -4.27
CA ALA A 475 57.05 -27.86 -4.11
C ALA A 475 58.34 -27.56 -4.90
N GLU A 476 58.22 -27.04 -6.12
CA GLU A 476 59.35 -26.70 -6.98
C GLU A 476 60.17 -25.53 -6.39
N VAL A 477 59.50 -24.51 -5.85
CA VAL A 477 60.18 -23.38 -5.19
C VAL A 477 60.91 -23.82 -3.92
N GLU A 478 60.31 -24.68 -3.11
CA GLU A 478 60.98 -25.22 -1.91
C GLU A 478 62.20 -26.10 -2.25
N GLU A 479 62.12 -26.88 -3.34
CA GLU A 479 63.26 -27.63 -3.86
C GLU A 479 64.35 -26.68 -4.38
N VAL A 480 63.99 -25.54 -4.99
CA VAL A 480 64.96 -24.50 -5.38
C VAL A 480 65.66 -23.93 -4.15
N PHE A 481 64.94 -23.60 -3.07
CA PHE A 481 65.56 -23.19 -1.80
C PHE A 481 66.50 -24.28 -1.25
N ALA A 482 66.10 -25.55 -1.32
CA ALA A 482 66.96 -26.67 -0.91
C ALA A 482 68.25 -26.77 -1.76
N ARG A 483 68.18 -26.54 -3.07
CA ARG A 483 69.35 -26.50 -3.97
C ARG A 483 70.27 -25.32 -3.67
N VAL A 484 69.71 -24.16 -3.35
CA VAL A 484 70.50 -23.00 -2.90
C VAL A 484 71.25 -23.33 -1.61
N ARG A 485 70.58 -23.93 -0.62
CA ARG A 485 71.22 -24.39 0.64
C ARG A 485 72.31 -25.44 0.41
N ARG A 486 72.15 -26.31 -0.60
CA ARG A 486 73.18 -27.28 -1.03
C ARG A 486 74.35 -26.65 -1.81
N GLY A 487 74.31 -25.35 -2.09
CA GLY A 487 75.41 -24.58 -2.67
C GLY A 487 75.16 -24.02 -4.08
N ASN A 488 74.06 -24.37 -4.76
CA ASN A 488 73.74 -23.79 -6.06
C ASN A 488 73.08 -22.40 -5.91
N LYS A 489 73.90 -21.35 -5.77
CA LYS A 489 73.43 -19.96 -5.65
C LYS A 489 72.68 -19.44 -6.90
N ARG A 490 72.77 -20.13 -8.04
CA ARG A 490 72.07 -19.74 -9.29
C ARG A 490 70.72 -20.45 -9.47
N ALA A 491 70.36 -21.38 -8.57
CA ALA A 491 69.16 -22.21 -8.71
C ALA A 491 67.87 -21.40 -8.90
N MET A 492 67.71 -20.26 -8.22
CA MET A 492 66.54 -19.39 -8.38
C MET A 492 66.45 -18.76 -9.78
N LYS A 493 67.60 -18.34 -10.32
CA LYS A 493 67.68 -17.77 -11.68
C LYS A 493 67.47 -18.83 -12.76
N GLU A 494 67.97 -20.05 -12.54
CA GLU A 494 67.73 -21.20 -13.41
C GLU A 494 66.23 -21.56 -13.43
N TYR A 495 65.59 -21.57 -12.26
CA TYR A 495 64.16 -21.82 -12.16
C TYR A 495 63.31 -20.72 -12.82
N LEU A 496 63.71 -19.45 -12.72
CA LEU A 496 63.05 -18.35 -13.44
C LEU A 496 63.10 -18.56 -14.97
N GLN A 497 64.23 -19.04 -15.51
CA GLN A 497 64.35 -19.35 -16.94
C GLN A 497 63.45 -20.52 -17.34
N GLU A 498 63.34 -21.54 -16.49
CA GLU A 498 62.45 -22.67 -16.69
C GLU A 498 60.97 -22.25 -16.67
N GLN A 499 60.56 -21.40 -15.72
CA GLN A 499 59.21 -20.83 -15.66
C GLN A 499 58.86 -20.02 -16.92
N ASN A 500 59.81 -19.22 -17.44
CA ASN A 500 59.61 -18.51 -18.71
C ASN A 500 59.41 -19.47 -19.89
N ARG A 501 60.19 -20.55 -19.97
CA ARG A 501 60.04 -21.58 -21.01
C ARG A 501 58.67 -22.26 -20.94
N GLN A 502 58.24 -22.65 -19.73
CA GLN A 502 56.92 -23.26 -19.54
C GLN A 502 55.79 -22.30 -19.91
N LEU A 503 55.92 -21.01 -19.60
CA LEU A 503 54.95 -20.00 -19.98
C LEU A 503 54.88 -19.84 -21.51
N ASP A 504 56.02 -19.84 -22.20
CA ASP A 504 56.07 -19.81 -23.67
C ASP A 504 55.36 -21.02 -24.29
N GLU A 505 55.54 -22.22 -23.72
CA GLU A 505 54.82 -23.43 -24.15
C GLU A 505 53.30 -23.30 -24.01
N LEU A 506 52.84 -22.72 -22.89
CA LEU A 506 51.41 -22.44 -22.69
C LEU A 506 50.90 -21.41 -23.70
N VAL A 507 51.66 -20.34 -23.96
CA VAL A 507 51.29 -19.31 -24.95
C VAL A 507 51.20 -19.91 -26.36
N VAL A 508 52.11 -20.81 -26.73
CA VAL A 508 52.04 -21.55 -28.00
C VAL A 508 50.77 -22.40 -28.06
N LYS A 509 50.42 -23.11 -26.98
CA LYS A 509 49.19 -23.92 -26.92
C LYS A 509 47.93 -23.05 -27.03
N VAL A 510 47.87 -21.88 -26.38
CA VAL A 510 46.74 -20.93 -26.47
C VAL A 510 46.48 -20.48 -27.91
N ARG A 511 47.54 -20.35 -28.72
CA ARG A 511 47.46 -19.95 -30.15
C ARG A 511 47.03 -21.08 -31.07
N ALA A 512 46.99 -22.32 -30.59
CA ALA A 512 46.52 -23.46 -31.36
C ALA A 512 44.98 -23.45 -31.52
N ASN A 513 44.48 -24.36 -32.35
CA ASN A 513 43.05 -24.60 -32.48
C ASN A 513 42.54 -25.35 -31.25
N LEU A 514 41.91 -24.60 -30.34
CA LEU A 514 41.31 -25.08 -29.09
C LEU A 514 39.82 -24.75 -29.07
N THR A 515 39.05 -25.52 -28.31
CA THR A 515 37.66 -25.15 -28.01
C THR A 515 37.63 -23.84 -27.22
N PRO A 516 36.51 -23.08 -27.24
CA PRO A 516 36.40 -21.85 -26.45
C PRO A 516 36.69 -22.07 -24.96
N ASN A 517 36.23 -23.20 -24.39
CA ASN A 517 36.43 -23.53 -22.97
C ASN A 517 37.92 -23.86 -22.69
N ASP A 518 38.55 -24.69 -23.53
CA ASP A 518 39.98 -25.01 -23.38
C ASP A 518 40.86 -23.76 -23.51
N ARG A 519 40.54 -22.87 -24.46
CA ARG A 519 41.27 -21.59 -24.61
C ARG A 519 41.13 -20.73 -23.36
N LEU A 520 39.93 -20.63 -22.78
CA LEU A 520 39.70 -19.91 -21.53
C LEU A 520 40.54 -20.53 -20.41
N LYS A 521 40.60 -21.86 -20.33
CA LYS A 521 41.34 -22.59 -19.30
C LYS A 521 42.83 -22.28 -19.33
N PHE A 522 43.45 -22.36 -20.51
CA PHE A 522 44.86 -21.97 -20.65
C PHE A 522 45.10 -20.49 -20.36
N LYS A 523 44.18 -19.59 -20.77
CA LYS A 523 44.29 -18.16 -20.45
C LYS A 523 44.26 -17.91 -18.94
N THR A 524 43.39 -18.61 -18.23
CA THR A 524 43.26 -18.50 -16.77
C THR A 524 44.49 -19.04 -16.06
N ILE A 525 45.00 -20.22 -16.47
CA ILE A 525 46.25 -20.77 -15.93
C ILE A 525 47.43 -19.85 -16.21
N ALA A 526 47.57 -19.35 -17.43
CA ALA A 526 48.64 -18.43 -17.80
C ALA A 526 48.63 -17.13 -16.97
N THR A 527 47.46 -16.64 -16.59
CA THR A 527 47.33 -15.45 -15.72
C THR A 527 47.95 -15.69 -14.34
N ILE A 528 47.71 -16.87 -13.77
CA ILE A 528 48.27 -17.28 -12.48
C ILE A 528 49.77 -17.58 -12.60
N ASP A 529 50.21 -18.21 -13.68
CA ASP A 529 51.62 -18.50 -13.95
C ASP A 529 52.46 -17.23 -14.15
N VAL A 530 51.91 -16.20 -14.81
CA VAL A 530 52.59 -14.90 -14.95
C VAL A 530 52.87 -14.31 -13.57
N HIS A 531 51.89 -14.32 -12.69
CA HIS A 531 52.06 -13.85 -11.32
C HIS A 531 53.09 -14.69 -10.54
N ALA A 532 53.01 -16.02 -10.65
CA ALA A 532 54.00 -16.93 -10.04
C ALA A 532 55.43 -16.66 -10.52
N ARG A 533 55.60 -16.38 -11.83
CA ARG A 533 56.89 -15.99 -12.43
C ARG A 533 57.36 -14.62 -11.92
N ASP A 534 56.47 -13.64 -11.82
CA ASP A 534 56.78 -12.30 -11.31
C ASP A 534 57.24 -12.35 -9.84
N ILE A 535 56.67 -13.23 -9.01
CA ILE A 535 57.15 -13.50 -7.64
C ILE A 535 58.60 -13.99 -7.66
N ILE A 536 58.90 -14.99 -8.49
CA ILE A 536 60.26 -15.55 -8.61
C ILE A 536 61.25 -14.52 -9.15
N GLU A 537 60.84 -13.70 -10.11
CA GLU A 537 61.64 -12.56 -10.58
C GLU A 537 61.94 -11.58 -9.43
N GLY A 538 60.96 -11.30 -8.58
CA GLY A 538 61.15 -10.58 -7.32
C GLY A 538 62.17 -11.25 -6.40
N PHE A 539 62.09 -12.58 -6.21
CA PHE A 539 63.03 -13.32 -5.36
C PHE A 539 64.47 -13.26 -5.90
N VAL A 540 64.66 -13.32 -7.22
CA VAL A 540 65.98 -13.16 -7.85
C VAL A 540 66.52 -11.74 -7.65
N ARG A 541 65.67 -10.71 -7.82
CA ARG A 541 66.05 -9.30 -7.64
C ARG A 541 66.42 -8.99 -6.19
N ASP A 542 65.59 -9.44 -5.27
CA ASP A 542 65.68 -9.10 -3.84
C ASP A 542 66.54 -10.11 -3.05
N SER A 543 67.09 -11.12 -3.74
CA SER A 543 67.96 -12.18 -3.17
C SER A 543 67.29 -12.98 -2.05
N ILE A 544 66.03 -13.34 -2.24
CA ILE A 544 65.26 -14.22 -1.33
C ILE A 544 65.67 -15.66 -1.62
N LEU A 545 66.35 -16.28 -0.66
CA LEU A 545 67.07 -17.55 -0.85
C LEU A 545 66.77 -18.60 0.21
N ASP A 546 65.98 -18.26 1.24
CA ASP A 546 65.50 -19.23 2.23
C ASP A 546 63.97 -19.26 2.33
N ALA A 547 63.43 -20.45 2.61
CA ALA A 547 62.00 -20.69 2.80
C ALA A 547 61.42 -20.04 4.08
N GLN A 548 62.26 -19.60 5.01
CA GLN A 548 61.85 -18.86 6.22
C GLN A 548 61.73 -17.35 5.98
N GLU A 549 62.11 -16.86 4.80
CA GLU A 549 62.01 -15.43 4.51
C GLU A 549 60.57 -14.99 4.27
N PHE A 550 60.23 -13.82 4.79
CA PHE A 550 58.88 -13.26 4.72
C PHE A 550 58.35 -13.14 3.28
N GLY A 551 59.21 -12.86 2.30
CA GLY A 551 58.77 -12.76 0.90
C GLY A 551 58.18 -14.06 0.36
N TRP A 552 58.64 -15.22 0.85
CA TRP A 552 58.02 -16.52 0.56
C TRP A 552 56.85 -16.83 1.48
N GLU A 553 56.99 -16.60 2.79
CA GLU A 553 55.91 -16.91 3.73
C GLU A 553 54.63 -16.10 3.49
N SER A 554 54.77 -14.88 2.97
CA SER A 554 53.64 -14.00 2.62
C SER A 554 52.83 -14.46 1.40
N GLN A 555 53.33 -15.42 0.61
CA GLN A 555 52.61 -15.96 -0.54
C GLN A 555 51.62 -17.05 -0.11
N LEU A 556 50.55 -17.23 -0.89
CA LEU A 556 49.66 -18.40 -0.75
C LEU A 556 50.38 -19.65 -1.24
N ARG A 557 50.54 -20.63 -0.35
CA ARG A 557 51.29 -21.87 -0.60
C ARG A 557 50.37 -23.07 -0.45
N PHE A 558 50.44 -24.00 -1.39
CA PHE A 558 49.51 -25.13 -1.47
C PHE A 558 50.25 -26.43 -1.18
N TYR A 559 49.78 -27.19 -0.20
CA TYR A 559 50.42 -28.41 0.25
C TYR A 559 49.45 -29.58 0.25
N TRP A 560 49.77 -30.61 -0.52
CA TRP A 560 49.10 -31.90 -0.37
C TRP A 560 49.73 -32.69 0.78
N ILE A 561 49.04 -32.78 1.92
CA ILE A 561 49.53 -33.52 3.09
C ILE A 561 49.06 -34.97 2.97
N ARG A 562 50.00 -35.88 2.68
CA ARG A 562 49.71 -37.31 2.45
C ARG A 562 49.04 -37.99 3.65
N GLU A 563 49.44 -37.64 4.87
CA GLU A 563 48.89 -38.25 6.10
C GLU A 563 47.41 -37.93 6.30
N MET A 564 47.01 -36.70 5.98
CA MET A 564 45.61 -36.24 6.04
C MET A 564 44.84 -36.52 4.73
N ASP A 565 45.56 -36.94 3.69
CA ASP A 565 45.12 -37.07 2.32
C ASP A 565 44.39 -35.82 1.78
N ASN A 566 44.83 -34.63 2.19
CA ASN A 566 44.11 -33.37 1.98
C ASN A 566 45.03 -32.26 1.48
N LEU A 567 44.45 -31.34 0.70
CA LEU A 567 45.08 -30.08 0.28
C LEU A 567 44.88 -29.00 1.34
N PHE A 568 45.98 -28.40 1.78
CA PHE A 568 46.01 -27.26 2.68
C PHE A 568 46.59 -26.04 1.97
N VAL A 569 46.04 -24.88 2.29
CA VAL A 569 46.54 -23.58 1.84
C VAL A 569 47.14 -22.85 3.04
N LEU A 570 48.40 -22.48 2.95
CA LEU A 570 49.16 -21.79 4.00
C LEU A 570 49.54 -20.40 3.54
N GLN A 571 49.46 -19.43 4.44
CA GLN A 571 49.97 -18.07 4.24
C GLN A 571 50.38 -17.50 5.59
N CYS A 572 51.65 -17.10 5.72
CA CYS A 572 52.28 -16.78 7.00
C CYS A 572 51.98 -17.85 8.06
N SER A 573 51.35 -17.47 9.18
CA SER A 573 50.93 -18.37 10.25
C SER A 573 49.57 -19.02 10.03
N GLY A 574 48.83 -18.59 8.99
CA GLY A 574 47.52 -19.13 8.64
C GLY A 574 47.63 -20.48 7.94
N LYS A 575 46.74 -21.40 8.33
CA LYS A 575 46.57 -22.72 7.73
C LYS A 575 45.09 -22.97 7.49
N PHE A 576 44.72 -23.18 6.22
CA PHE A 576 43.34 -23.35 5.78
C PHE A 576 43.18 -24.70 5.07
N ASP A 577 42.06 -25.35 5.30
CA ASP A 577 41.63 -26.47 4.45
C ASP A 577 41.15 -25.92 3.09
N TYR A 578 41.51 -26.61 2.01
CA TYR A 578 40.89 -26.33 0.71
C TYR A 578 39.43 -26.80 0.73
N GLY A 579 38.49 -25.94 0.35
CA GLY A 579 37.06 -26.19 0.54
C GLY A 579 36.43 -27.18 -0.45
N TYR A 580 37.08 -27.42 -1.59
CA TYR A 580 36.61 -28.29 -2.69
C TYR A 580 35.22 -27.94 -3.25
N GLU A 581 34.76 -26.71 -3.07
CA GLU A 581 33.54 -26.21 -3.71
C GLU A 581 33.75 -26.11 -5.22
N TYR A 582 33.06 -26.92 -6.01
CA TYR A 582 33.22 -26.88 -7.46
C TYR A 582 32.50 -25.66 -8.04
N MET A 583 33.22 -24.87 -8.82
CA MET A 583 32.73 -23.63 -9.45
C MET A 583 33.11 -23.54 -10.93
N GLY A 584 33.51 -24.66 -11.53
CA GLY A 584 33.99 -24.70 -12.91
C GLY A 584 35.12 -23.71 -13.20
N LEU A 585 35.21 -23.28 -14.45
CA LEU A 585 36.21 -22.33 -14.90
C LEU A 585 35.73 -20.88 -14.73
N ASN A 586 35.57 -20.47 -13.47
CA ASN A 586 35.17 -19.11 -13.12
C ASN A 586 36.41 -18.20 -13.06
N GLY A 587 36.72 -17.53 -14.18
CA GLY A 587 37.97 -16.77 -14.45
C GLY A 587 38.64 -16.07 -13.25
N ARG A 588 39.98 -15.96 -13.32
CA ARG A 588 40.83 -15.41 -12.26
C ARG A 588 41.18 -13.94 -12.49
N LEU A 589 41.29 -13.18 -11.40
CA LEU A 589 41.79 -11.81 -11.44
C LEU A 589 43.30 -11.81 -11.73
N VAL A 590 43.79 -10.79 -12.43
CA VAL A 590 45.24 -10.53 -12.53
C VAL A 590 45.72 -10.07 -11.15
N ILE A 591 46.58 -10.86 -10.53
CA ILE A 591 47.08 -10.59 -9.18
C ILE A 591 48.17 -9.52 -9.25
N THR A 592 48.01 -8.48 -8.43
CA THR A 592 48.97 -7.38 -8.28
C THR A 592 49.53 -7.35 -6.86
N PRO A 593 50.63 -6.64 -6.58
CA PRO A 593 51.13 -6.48 -5.22
C PRO A 593 50.10 -5.92 -4.22
N LEU A 594 49.12 -5.15 -4.69
CA LEU A 594 48.02 -4.68 -3.85
C LEU A 594 47.03 -5.81 -3.51
N THR A 595 46.72 -6.65 -4.50
CA THR A 595 45.87 -7.84 -4.32
C THR A 595 46.49 -8.80 -3.30
N ASP A 596 47.80 -9.07 -3.38
CA ASP A 596 48.51 -9.94 -2.43
C ASP A 596 48.45 -9.42 -0.99
N ARG A 597 48.59 -8.09 -0.82
CA ARG A 597 48.45 -7.46 0.50
C ARG A 597 47.05 -7.61 1.06
N ILE A 598 46.03 -7.52 0.21
CA ILE A 598 44.63 -7.75 0.62
C ILE A 598 44.45 -9.23 1.01
N TYR A 599 44.98 -10.17 0.22
CA TYR A 599 44.94 -11.61 0.53
C TYR A 599 45.56 -11.88 1.90
N LEU A 600 46.77 -11.39 2.13
CA LEU A 600 47.49 -11.53 3.39
C LEU A 600 46.70 -10.95 4.57
N THR A 601 46.06 -9.79 4.38
CA THR A 601 45.27 -9.16 5.45
C THR A 601 44.03 -9.98 5.78
N ILE A 602 43.32 -10.48 4.77
CA ILE A 602 42.11 -11.28 4.96
C ILE A 602 42.45 -12.63 5.59
N THR A 603 43.45 -13.35 5.08
CA THR A 603 43.86 -14.65 5.64
C THR A 603 44.38 -14.51 7.07
N GLN A 604 45.13 -13.45 7.38
CA GLN A 604 45.55 -13.19 8.75
C GLN A 604 44.36 -12.93 9.68
N ALA A 605 43.36 -12.15 9.24
CA ALA A 605 42.14 -11.91 10.01
C ALA A 605 41.33 -13.21 10.22
N LEU A 606 41.20 -14.05 9.18
CA LEU A 606 40.53 -15.34 9.26
C LEU A 606 41.22 -16.28 10.26
N THR A 607 42.54 -16.26 10.34
CA THR A 607 43.31 -17.04 11.34
C THR A 607 42.97 -16.63 12.78
N MET A 608 42.51 -15.39 12.97
CA MET A 608 42.06 -14.85 14.26
C MET A 608 40.55 -14.99 14.48
N ASN A 609 39.83 -15.71 13.62
CA ASN A 609 38.36 -15.78 13.58
C ASN A 609 37.69 -14.40 13.47
N LEU A 610 38.34 -13.46 12.78
CA LEU A 610 37.82 -12.12 12.48
C LEU A 610 37.47 -12.00 11.00
N GLY A 611 36.51 -11.13 10.69
CA GLY A 611 36.20 -10.73 9.32
C GLY A 611 37.21 -9.70 8.78
N GLY A 612 37.42 -9.71 7.46
CA GLY A 612 38.17 -8.65 6.77
C GLY A 612 37.24 -7.53 6.29
N ALA A 613 37.66 -6.27 6.44
CA ALA A 613 36.93 -5.10 5.94
C ALA A 613 37.77 -4.29 4.92
N PRO A 614 37.91 -4.75 3.66
CA PRO A 614 38.60 -3.97 2.63
C PRO A 614 37.85 -2.67 2.33
N ALA A 615 38.43 -1.53 2.70
CA ALA A 615 37.86 -0.20 2.49
C ALA A 615 38.52 0.55 1.33
N GLY A 616 37.73 1.32 0.58
CA GLY A 616 38.22 2.15 -0.54
C GLY A 616 37.10 2.56 -1.50
N PRO A 617 37.40 3.42 -2.49
CA PRO A 617 36.40 3.97 -3.42
C PRO A 617 35.60 2.90 -4.18
N ALA A 618 34.39 3.21 -4.61
CA ALA A 618 33.58 2.29 -5.42
C ALA A 618 34.30 1.93 -6.73
N GLY A 619 34.14 0.69 -7.20
CA GLY A 619 34.74 0.24 -8.47
C GLY A 619 36.22 -0.13 -8.44
N THR A 620 36.91 -0.04 -7.30
CA THR A 620 38.35 -0.36 -7.19
C THR A 620 38.68 -1.86 -7.03
N GLY A 621 37.75 -2.76 -7.36
CA GLY A 621 38.00 -4.21 -7.33
C GLY A 621 38.04 -4.86 -5.95
N LYS A 622 37.57 -4.21 -4.89
CA LYS A 622 37.56 -4.75 -3.51
C LYS A 622 36.77 -6.06 -3.38
N THR A 623 35.54 -6.06 -3.88
CA THR A 623 34.65 -7.23 -3.89
C THR A 623 35.24 -8.34 -4.76
N GLU A 624 35.75 -7.99 -5.95
CA GLU A 624 36.34 -8.97 -6.88
C GLU A 624 37.63 -9.59 -6.33
N THR A 625 38.41 -8.85 -5.57
CA THR A 625 39.59 -9.37 -4.84
C THR A 625 39.15 -10.40 -3.79
N THR A 626 38.09 -10.10 -3.03
CA THR A 626 37.57 -11.05 -2.01
C THR A 626 37.00 -12.31 -2.66
N LYS A 627 36.27 -12.17 -3.77
CA LYS A 627 35.79 -13.30 -4.57
C LYS A 627 36.94 -14.14 -5.10
N ASP A 628 38.00 -13.53 -5.64
CA ASP A 628 39.14 -14.26 -6.17
C ASP A 628 39.92 -15.01 -5.06
N LEU A 629 40.00 -14.47 -3.84
CA LEU A 629 40.55 -15.21 -2.70
C LEU A 629 39.68 -16.43 -2.34
N ALA A 630 38.36 -16.27 -2.28
CA ALA A 630 37.44 -17.37 -2.00
C ALA A 630 37.54 -18.47 -3.07
N LYS A 631 37.68 -18.10 -4.35
CA LYS A 631 37.98 -19.03 -5.45
C LYS A 631 39.31 -19.74 -5.25
N ALA A 632 40.34 -19.04 -4.76
CA ALA A 632 41.65 -19.63 -4.48
C ALA A 632 41.59 -20.71 -3.38
N LEU A 633 40.70 -20.53 -2.40
CA LEU A 633 40.45 -21.45 -1.29
C LEU A 633 39.36 -22.50 -1.59
N ALA A 634 38.71 -22.43 -2.76
CA ALA A 634 37.54 -23.23 -3.14
C ALA A 634 36.39 -23.15 -2.12
N LEU A 635 36.02 -21.92 -1.76
CA LEU A 635 34.92 -21.60 -0.87
C LEU A 635 33.80 -20.88 -1.64
N LEU A 636 32.55 -21.16 -1.26
CA LEU A 636 31.38 -20.43 -1.77
C LEU A 636 31.46 -18.96 -1.31
N CYS A 637 31.42 -18.01 -2.25
CA CYS A 637 31.41 -16.59 -1.97
C CYS A 637 30.08 -15.97 -2.38
N VAL A 638 29.24 -15.64 -1.40
CA VAL A 638 27.97 -14.94 -1.63
C VAL A 638 28.17 -13.45 -1.41
N VAL A 639 27.79 -12.63 -2.40
CA VAL A 639 27.88 -11.18 -2.32
C VAL A 639 26.48 -10.59 -2.26
N THR A 640 26.16 -10.02 -1.10
CA THR A 640 24.88 -9.37 -0.84
C THR A 640 25.07 -7.85 -0.87
N ASN A 641 24.25 -7.16 -1.65
CA ASN A 641 24.23 -5.69 -1.66
C ASN A 641 23.26 -5.17 -0.60
N CYS A 642 23.79 -4.54 0.45
CA CYS A 642 22.98 -3.96 1.53
C CYS A 642 22.41 -2.61 1.11
N GLY A 643 21.22 -2.61 0.50
CA GLY A 643 20.47 -1.39 0.17
C GLY A 643 19.61 -0.86 1.31
N GLU A 644 19.03 0.33 1.16
CA GLU A 644 18.21 1.00 2.18
C GLU A 644 16.97 0.19 2.63
N GLY A 645 16.46 -0.70 1.77
CA GLY A 645 15.33 -1.58 2.09
C GLY A 645 15.70 -2.87 2.84
N MET A 646 16.98 -3.09 3.18
CA MET A 646 17.41 -4.30 3.87
C MET A 646 17.16 -4.20 5.37
N ASP A 647 16.20 -4.96 5.88
CA ASP A 647 15.88 -5.00 7.30
C ASP A 647 16.78 -6.00 8.07
N PHE A 648 16.70 -5.96 9.40
CA PHE A 648 17.48 -6.84 10.27
C PHE A 648 17.14 -8.33 10.06
N ARG A 649 15.92 -8.64 9.57
CA ARG A 649 15.48 -10.02 9.29
C ARG A 649 16.14 -10.56 8.02
N ALA A 650 16.24 -9.73 6.98
CA ALA A 650 16.95 -10.07 5.76
C ALA A 650 18.44 -10.33 6.06
N VAL A 651 19.09 -9.47 6.86
CA VAL A 651 20.48 -9.70 7.30
C VAL A 651 20.60 -10.99 8.10
N GLY A 652 19.67 -11.26 9.03
CA GLY A 652 19.65 -12.51 9.80
C GLY A 652 19.49 -13.76 8.93
N THR A 653 18.69 -13.66 7.87
CA THR A 653 18.50 -14.75 6.89
C THR A 653 19.80 -15.02 6.13
N VAL A 654 20.48 -13.97 5.66
CA VAL A 654 21.76 -14.08 4.94
C VAL A 654 22.87 -14.67 5.81
N LEU A 655 22.90 -14.37 7.12
CA LEU A 655 23.87 -14.94 8.05
C LEU A 655 23.54 -16.37 8.49
N SER A 656 22.29 -16.80 8.34
CA SER A 656 21.85 -18.16 8.67
C SER A 656 22.14 -19.16 7.54
N GLY A 657 22.19 -18.68 6.30
CA GLY A 657 22.68 -19.41 5.12
C GLY A 657 24.19 -19.48 5.08
#